data_AF-A0A9E0YHM6-F1
#
_entry.id   AF-A0A9E0YHM6-F1
#
_cell.length_a   1.000
_cell.length_b   1.000
_cell.length_c   1.000
_cell.angle_alpha   90.00
_cell.angle_beta   90.00
_cell.angle_gamma   90.00
#
_symmetry.space_group_name_H-M   'P 1'
#
loop_
_entity.id
_entity.type
_entity.pdbx_description
1 polymer ?
#
loop_
_entity_poly.entity_id
_entity_poly.type
_entity_poly.pdbx_seq_one_letter_code
_entity_poly.pdbx_strand_id
1 'polypeptide(L)'
;MEDSDAAASAILAVFPTIEAFSGFSAYRENAGAVKSFSDFAFARGLIDTPDPIALEAFIRAYPGQLEQAPETGDLNFEALVEQKARLLEFNLSMRALVERVNSLIAHHRIELPGVSNSMLSRLKKETADTPHKCNTLRSLAFWIGHERPHLGRRFHYETLLKLCRHGRHQTDHKEGVRIGFALYSRGDVIDHEIVGWLKKNLKAYIEHAISRFSYGKWGKVRSQGITTLYVDFPKEAGATNPAAYRQCLRSAVSLAHQMAIRWSLSAYCTQNRFLSIGIAAGEFTVLDNYLLPVLNTKLAGDPVIRLTDYARQCVLINDIRLLLCREPAEITLFSGETLTIWWVEGFWSALYFDFVPDLLKDPVLANDADATEGAADRFWISSAAGRAKASNAVSAFLKFPQNSLLGLEIAKTLYYRRRFWEAMEILRIVLSLDSTRLNARTLRMVLLRNLAVEAPSHEIAAGFFVQAEHEAAFIQKNCAFESEEFYCEYAVLYLARAMSTLGYMRRGGLEVKTQQPAYFRQQIFADLDRAESLFTMGVTVSPTGIRSVYLLSTVRVLRVLLQSRPRIFETSDCPVDGNPEEIRQEVAKMHRQFGYLREDLSGQATTSRWLEEIFSNHMVSHDDSIALQAYRPTTYFCAAVTWWDLFPVRTVRGAAKAVELLEQAAAMAASVAEQYVCIYAFTRTYGEMMPAVEFIEHMHRGIRMIREQAGQKLSEKDGAEVIASADAVRSSLLMTLNY
;
A
#
# COMPACT_ATOMS: atom_id res chain seq x y z
N MET A 1 56.59 5.18 16.40
CA MET A 1 55.38 6.01 16.63
C MET A 1 54.16 5.36 16.00
N GLU A 2 54.19 4.92 14.74
CA GLU A 2 53.05 4.23 14.08
C GLU A 2 52.55 2.94 14.76
N ASP A 3 53.44 2.14 15.36
CA ASP A 3 53.08 0.83 15.96
C ASP A 3 52.29 0.97 17.30
N SER A 4 52.51 2.06 18.05
CA SER A 4 51.79 2.33 19.30
C SER A 4 50.36 2.82 19.05
N ASP A 5 50.17 3.64 18.01
CA ASP A 5 48.85 4.15 17.63
C ASP A 5 47.96 3.04 17.03
N ALA A 6 48.55 2.12 16.26
CA ALA A 6 47.87 0.93 15.76
C ALA A 6 47.45 -0.02 16.90
N ALA A 7 48.31 -0.22 17.90
CA ALA A 7 47.98 -1.03 19.07
C ALA A 7 46.84 -0.40 19.90
N ALA A 8 46.87 0.92 20.12
CA ALA A 8 45.80 1.63 20.80
C ALA A 8 44.48 1.54 20.03
N SER A 9 44.51 1.75 18.70
CA SER A 9 43.33 1.61 17.84
C SER A 9 42.76 0.18 17.84
N ALA A 10 43.63 -0.85 17.87
CA ALA A 10 43.20 -2.24 17.95
C ALA A 10 42.44 -2.54 19.26
N ILE A 11 42.96 -2.09 20.41
CA ILE A 11 42.28 -2.25 21.71
C ILE A 11 40.95 -1.50 21.72
N LEU A 12 40.92 -0.25 21.27
CA LEU A 12 39.71 0.58 21.27
C LEU A 12 38.68 0.12 20.23
N ALA A 13 39.09 -0.53 19.14
CA ALA A 13 38.15 -1.15 18.20
C ALA A 13 37.44 -2.37 18.82
N VAL A 14 38.14 -3.15 19.66
CA VAL A 14 37.56 -4.30 20.37
C VAL A 14 36.72 -3.86 21.57
N PHE A 15 37.21 -2.88 22.33
CA PHE A 15 36.60 -2.34 23.53
C PHE A 15 36.40 -0.81 23.40
N PRO A 16 35.40 -0.38 22.61
CA PRO A 16 35.16 1.04 22.37
C PRO A 16 34.64 1.77 23.61
N THR A 17 34.08 1.04 24.56
CA THR A 17 33.46 1.56 25.78
C THR A 17 33.85 0.71 26.99
N ILE A 18 33.77 1.29 28.18
CA ILE A 18 34.01 0.58 29.43
C ILE A 18 32.97 -0.52 29.66
N GLU A 19 31.74 -0.31 29.18
CA GLU A 19 30.65 -1.27 29.20
C GLU A 19 30.96 -2.49 28.32
N ALA A 20 31.54 -2.28 27.12
CA ALA A 20 31.94 -3.36 26.23
C ALA A 20 33.04 -4.24 26.84
N PHE A 21 33.97 -3.64 27.59
CA PHE A 21 35.02 -4.36 28.32
C PHE A 21 34.48 -5.09 29.55
N SER A 22 33.66 -4.42 30.36
CA SER A 22 33.03 -5.00 31.56
C SER A 22 32.12 -6.18 31.20
N GLY A 23 31.31 -6.03 30.14
CA GLY A 23 30.47 -7.09 29.62
C GLY A 23 31.26 -8.27 29.06
N PHE A 24 32.43 -8.04 28.47
CA PHE A 24 33.30 -9.11 27.97
C PHE A 24 34.01 -9.87 29.10
N SER A 25 34.55 -9.16 30.07
CA SER A 25 35.32 -9.71 31.21
C SER A 25 34.45 -10.45 32.23
N ALA A 26 33.14 -10.15 32.30
CA ALA A 26 32.20 -10.85 33.16
C ALA A 26 32.02 -12.35 32.80
N TYR A 27 32.30 -12.75 31.56
CA TYR A 27 32.22 -14.15 31.14
C TYR A 27 33.51 -14.91 31.47
N ARG A 28 33.42 -15.93 32.34
CA ARG A 28 34.58 -16.75 32.75
C ARG A 28 35.34 -17.37 31.58
N GLU A 29 34.66 -17.73 30.51
CA GLU A 29 35.27 -18.30 29.29
C GLU A 29 36.20 -17.32 28.57
N ASN A 30 36.06 -16.00 28.79
CA ASN A 30 36.89 -14.97 28.19
C ASN A 30 38.11 -14.60 29.05
N ALA A 31 38.31 -15.24 30.22
CA ALA A 31 39.39 -14.86 31.14
C ALA A 31 40.79 -14.94 30.49
N GLY A 32 41.02 -15.96 29.66
CA GLY A 32 42.26 -16.10 28.87
C GLY A 32 42.43 -14.97 27.85
N ALA A 33 41.35 -14.61 27.14
CA ALA A 33 41.34 -13.50 26.19
C ALA A 33 41.62 -12.15 26.87
N VAL A 34 41.01 -11.86 28.02
CA VAL A 34 41.27 -10.63 28.79
C VAL A 34 42.74 -10.52 29.19
N LYS A 35 43.33 -11.62 29.66
CA LYS A 35 44.75 -11.68 29.97
C LYS A 35 45.61 -11.41 28.72
N SER A 36 45.29 -12.05 27.60
CA SER A 36 46.03 -11.85 26.34
C SER A 36 45.97 -10.41 25.82
N PHE A 37 44.85 -9.70 26.01
CA PHE A 37 44.75 -8.29 25.67
C PHE A 37 45.55 -7.39 26.62
N SER A 38 45.62 -7.75 27.90
CA SER A 38 46.44 -7.03 28.89
C SER A 38 47.92 -7.20 28.60
N ASP A 39 48.34 -8.44 28.28
CA ASP A 39 49.70 -8.77 27.86
C ASP A 39 50.08 -8.03 26.56
N PHE A 40 49.17 -7.96 25.59
CA PHE A 40 49.36 -7.20 24.35
C PHE A 40 49.52 -5.71 24.61
N ALA A 41 48.64 -5.11 25.43
CA ALA A 41 48.71 -3.69 25.76
C ALA A 41 50.01 -3.34 26.50
N PHE A 42 50.45 -4.18 27.43
CA PHE A 42 51.73 -4.01 28.15
C PHE A 42 52.93 -4.15 27.21
N ALA A 43 52.96 -5.17 26.36
CA ALA A 43 54.04 -5.39 25.39
C ALA A 43 54.19 -4.23 24.38
N ARG A 44 53.12 -3.47 24.15
CA ARG A 44 53.08 -2.29 23.27
C ARG A 44 53.25 -0.96 24.01
N GLY A 45 53.46 -0.98 25.33
CA GLY A 45 53.66 0.21 26.14
C GLY A 45 52.41 1.08 26.32
N LEU A 46 51.21 0.51 26.17
CA LEU A 46 49.94 1.21 26.40
C LEU A 46 49.56 1.27 27.88
N ILE A 47 50.05 0.31 28.68
CA ILE A 47 49.83 0.20 30.12
C ILE A 47 51.13 -0.19 30.82
N ASP A 48 51.28 0.21 32.08
CA ASP A 48 52.50 0.02 32.87
C ASP A 48 52.58 -1.37 33.55
N THR A 49 51.45 -2.06 33.69
CA THR A 49 51.37 -3.41 34.27
C THR A 49 50.49 -4.32 33.42
N PRO A 50 50.87 -5.60 33.21
CA PRO A 50 50.11 -6.57 32.41
C PRO A 50 48.94 -7.14 33.22
N ASP A 51 48.06 -6.27 33.71
CA ASP A 51 46.88 -6.68 34.46
C ASP A 51 45.59 -6.05 33.90
N PRO A 52 44.42 -6.72 34.10
CA PRO A 52 43.15 -6.24 33.57
C PRO A 52 42.69 -4.89 34.12
N ILE A 53 43.16 -4.49 35.32
CA ILE A 53 42.78 -3.23 35.96
C ILE A 53 43.48 -2.06 35.25
N ALA A 54 44.76 -2.24 34.90
CA ALA A 54 45.51 -1.27 34.10
C ALA A 54 44.91 -1.14 32.68
N LEU A 55 44.49 -2.24 32.07
CA LEU A 55 43.78 -2.22 30.79
C LEU A 55 42.43 -1.49 30.89
N GLU A 56 41.67 -1.74 31.96
CA GLU A 56 40.41 -1.04 32.24
C GLU A 56 40.63 0.47 32.40
N ALA A 57 41.67 0.86 33.15
CA ALA A 57 42.04 2.26 33.35
C ALA A 57 42.42 2.93 32.03
N PHE A 58 43.15 2.23 31.14
CA PHE A 58 43.45 2.71 29.80
C PHE A 58 42.17 2.94 28.98
N ILE A 59 41.25 1.98 28.92
CA ILE A 59 39.98 2.13 28.19
C ILE A 59 39.17 3.31 28.75
N ARG A 60 39.12 3.45 30.08
CA ARG A 60 38.43 4.54 30.77
C ARG A 60 39.03 5.92 30.51
N ALA A 61 40.35 6.00 30.29
CA ALA A 61 41.07 7.24 30.01
C ALA A 61 40.91 7.74 28.56
N TYR A 62 40.36 6.90 27.67
CA TYR A 62 40.06 7.24 26.27
C TYR A 62 38.55 7.41 25.95
N PRO A 63 37.74 8.15 26.74
CA PRO A 63 36.35 8.37 26.40
C PRO A 63 36.24 9.50 25.35
N GLY A 64 35.81 9.19 24.13
CA GLY A 64 35.24 10.21 23.24
C GLY A 64 36.03 10.65 22.02
N GLN A 65 36.44 9.71 21.16
CA GLN A 65 36.62 9.99 19.72
C GLN A 65 35.96 8.90 18.85
N LEU A 66 34.83 8.35 19.30
CA LEU A 66 33.95 7.57 18.43
C LEU A 66 33.26 8.58 17.50
N GLU A 67 33.52 8.49 16.20
CA GLU A 67 32.61 9.13 15.24
C GLU A 67 31.21 8.55 15.50
N GLN A 68 30.19 9.40 15.48
CA GLN A 68 28.81 8.89 15.46
C GLN A 68 28.76 7.80 14.39
N ALA A 69 28.30 6.61 14.77
CA ALA A 69 28.07 5.53 13.82
C ALA A 69 27.40 6.17 12.59
N PRO A 70 27.93 5.95 11.37
CA PRO A 70 27.34 6.56 10.18
C PRO A 70 25.84 6.33 10.26
N GLU A 71 25.00 7.33 9.97
CA GLU A 71 23.55 7.14 9.85
C GLU A 71 23.36 5.92 8.94
N THR A 72 23.13 4.77 9.56
CA THR A 72 23.02 3.53 8.81
C THR A 72 21.63 3.61 8.23
N GLY A 73 21.54 4.09 6.99
CA GLY A 73 20.49 3.64 6.09
C GLY A 73 20.56 2.11 5.94
N ASP A 74 20.34 1.58 4.74
CA ASP A 74 20.24 0.14 4.50
C ASP A 74 21.55 -0.68 4.69
N LEU A 75 22.60 -0.15 5.32
CA LEU A 75 23.87 -0.87 5.51
C LEU A 75 23.74 -1.95 6.60
N ASN A 76 23.89 -3.21 6.20
CA ASN A 76 23.92 -4.39 7.08
C ASN A 76 25.24 -5.16 6.93
N PHE A 77 25.47 -6.18 7.77
CA PHE A 77 26.72 -6.97 7.75
C PHE A 77 26.96 -7.68 6.41
N GLU A 78 25.90 -8.07 5.70
CA GLU A 78 25.99 -8.65 4.36
C GLU A 78 26.55 -7.64 3.35
N ALA A 79 26.01 -6.42 3.35
CA ALA A 79 26.49 -5.31 2.52
C ALA A 79 27.93 -4.90 2.88
N LEU A 80 28.30 -4.90 4.17
CA LEU A 80 29.69 -4.64 4.60
C LEU A 80 30.67 -5.65 3.96
N VAL A 81 30.31 -6.93 3.99
CA VAL A 81 31.15 -8.00 3.46
C VAL A 81 31.22 -7.97 1.92
N GLU A 82 30.11 -7.66 1.25
CA GLU A 82 30.05 -7.57 -0.21
C GLU A 82 30.79 -6.33 -0.76
N GLN A 83 30.70 -5.21 -0.05
CA GLN A 83 31.33 -3.95 -0.42
C GLN A 83 32.68 -3.73 0.28
N LYS A 84 33.31 -4.77 0.84
CA LYS A 84 34.55 -4.67 1.63
C LYS A 84 35.73 -4.02 0.90
N ALA A 85 35.77 -4.10 -0.43
CA ALA A 85 36.76 -3.39 -1.25
C ALA A 85 36.67 -1.87 -1.05
N ARG A 86 35.44 -1.36 -1.01
CA ARG A 86 35.12 0.06 -0.81
C ARG A 86 35.11 0.46 0.67
N LEU A 87 34.54 -0.37 1.53
CA LEU A 87 34.26 0.00 2.94
C LEU A 87 35.40 -0.35 3.90
N LEU A 88 36.17 -1.40 3.62
CA LEU A 88 37.27 -1.88 4.45
C LEU A 88 38.63 -1.80 3.74
N GLU A 89 38.67 -1.21 2.54
CA GLU A 89 39.88 -1.09 1.70
C GLU A 89 40.58 -2.46 1.51
N PHE A 90 39.76 -3.52 1.32
CA PHE A 90 40.21 -4.90 1.25
C PHE A 90 39.76 -5.61 -0.03
N ASN A 91 40.68 -5.78 -0.98
CA ASN A 91 40.40 -6.29 -2.33
C ASN A 91 40.63 -7.81 -2.51
N LEU A 92 40.95 -8.56 -1.44
CA LEU A 92 41.19 -10.01 -1.53
C LEU A 92 39.93 -10.84 -1.21
N SER A 93 39.99 -12.15 -1.40
CA SER A 93 38.87 -13.08 -1.15
C SER A 93 38.43 -13.13 0.33
N MET A 94 37.26 -13.71 0.62
CA MET A 94 36.83 -13.94 2.01
C MET A 94 37.73 -14.91 2.76
N ARG A 95 38.28 -15.91 2.06
CA ARG A 95 39.28 -16.82 2.62
C ARG A 95 40.53 -16.07 3.08
N ALA A 96 41.02 -15.15 2.24
CA ALA A 96 42.20 -14.34 2.56
C ALA A 96 41.96 -13.39 3.75
N LEU A 97 40.73 -12.86 3.90
CA LEU A 97 40.36 -12.07 5.08
C LEU A 97 40.43 -12.91 6.34
N VAL A 98 39.81 -14.10 6.33
CA VAL A 98 39.82 -15.03 7.47
C VAL A 98 41.26 -15.42 7.86
N GLU A 99 42.09 -15.73 6.87
CA GLU A 99 43.49 -16.08 7.09
C GLU A 99 44.29 -14.93 7.71
N ARG A 100 44.10 -13.69 7.23
CA ARG A 100 44.78 -12.51 7.81
C ARG A 100 44.34 -12.21 9.24
N VAL A 101 43.04 -12.29 9.54
CA VAL A 101 42.54 -12.09 10.90
C VAL A 101 43.14 -13.15 11.84
N ASN A 102 43.12 -14.43 11.45
CA ASN A 102 43.65 -15.50 12.28
C ASN A 102 45.16 -15.43 12.45
N SER A 103 45.91 -15.09 11.39
CA SER A 103 47.36 -14.91 11.46
C SER A 103 47.74 -13.75 12.39
N LEU A 104 47.00 -12.64 12.37
CA LEU A 104 47.25 -11.51 13.26
C LEU A 104 47.00 -11.86 14.73
N ILE A 105 45.86 -12.50 15.02
CA ILE A 105 45.50 -12.96 16.37
C ILE A 105 46.54 -13.94 16.90
N ALA A 106 46.99 -14.90 16.07
CA ALA A 106 48.03 -15.86 16.44
C ALA A 106 49.40 -15.18 16.66
N HIS A 107 49.78 -14.23 15.80
CA HIS A 107 51.04 -13.50 15.91
C HIS A 107 51.15 -12.72 17.21
N HIS A 108 50.06 -12.07 17.62
CA HIS A 108 49.98 -11.32 18.88
C HIS A 108 49.52 -12.14 20.09
N ARG A 109 49.35 -13.47 19.92
CA ARG A 109 48.92 -14.40 20.97
C ARG A 109 47.62 -13.98 21.66
N ILE A 110 46.70 -13.37 20.91
CA ILE A 110 45.38 -12.99 21.41
C ILE A 110 44.51 -14.25 21.49
N GLU A 111 43.98 -14.57 22.67
CA GLU A 111 43.21 -15.80 22.92
C GLU A 111 41.73 -15.65 22.52
N LEU A 112 41.48 -15.13 21.31
CA LEU A 112 40.14 -15.12 20.69
C LEU A 112 39.94 -16.35 19.79
N PRO A 113 38.70 -16.82 19.61
CA PRO A 113 38.42 -17.92 18.69
C PRO A 113 38.79 -17.54 17.25
N GLY A 114 39.36 -18.51 16.53
CA GLY A 114 39.65 -18.37 15.11
C GLY A 114 38.38 -18.12 14.30
N VAL A 115 38.45 -17.16 13.39
CA VAL A 115 37.37 -16.83 12.45
C VAL A 115 37.30 -17.91 11.38
N SER A 116 36.09 -18.28 10.95
CA SER A 116 35.87 -19.21 9.84
C SER A 116 34.95 -18.61 8.78
N ASN A 117 35.06 -19.10 7.53
CA ASN A 117 34.18 -18.65 6.44
C ASN A 117 32.71 -18.96 6.74
N SER A 118 32.42 -20.06 7.42
CA SER A 118 31.06 -20.43 7.82
C SER A 118 30.52 -19.44 8.86
N MET A 119 31.34 -19.01 9.83
CA MET A 119 30.93 -18.01 10.82
C MET A 119 30.65 -16.64 10.19
N LEU A 120 31.51 -16.16 9.29
CA LEU A 120 31.22 -14.91 8.56
C LEU A 120 29.96 -15.03 7.71
N SER A 121 29.71 -16.19 7.09
CA SER A 121 28.49 -16.45 6.33
C SER A 121 27.23 -16.49 7.21
N ARG A 122 27.35 -16.97 8.45
CA ARG A 122 26.26 -16.94 9.44
C ARG A 122 25.97 -15.52 9.92
N LEU A 123 26.98 -14.72 10.20
CA LEU A 123 26.83 -13.32 10.63
C LEU A 123 26.17 -12.41 9.58
N LYS A 124 26.19 -12.80 8.28
CA LYS A 124 25.38 -12.14 7.23
C LYS A 124 23.87 -12.29 7.46
N LYS A 125 23.45 -13.40 8.06
CA LYS A 125 22.04 -13.83 8.13
C LYS A 125 21.46 -13.85 9.56
N GLU A 126 22.31 -14.00 10.57
CA GLU A 126 21.95 -14.22 11.97
C GLU A 126 22.42 -13.06 12.88
N THR A 127 21.77 -12.92 14.03
CA THR A 127 22.26 -12.12 15.18
C THR A 127 23.57 -12.64 15.72
N ALA A 128 24.42 -11.75 16.22
CA ALA A 128 25.55 -12.11 17.07
C ALA A 128 25.11 -12.15 18.55
N ASP A 129 24.45 -13.23 18.93
CA ASP A 129 23.82 -13.47 20.25
C ASP A 129 24.55 -14.50 21.12
N THR A 130 25.55 -15.17 20.57
CA THR A 130 26.36 -16.18 21.28
C THR A 130 27.77 -15.65 21.53
N PRO A 131 28.44 -16.07 22.63
CA PRO A 131 29.82 -15.67 22.92
C PRO A 131 30.77 -15.89 21.72
N HIS A 132 30.61 -17.01 21.00
CA HIS A 132 31.43 -17.31 19.82
C HIS A 132 31.21 -16.32 18.66
N LYS A 133 29.96 -15.92 18.38
CA LYS A 133 29.66 -14.90 17.35
C LYS A 133 30.17 -13.52 17.76
N CYS A 134 29.95 -13.12 19.01
CA CYS A 134 30.45 -11.87 19.55
C CYS A 134 31.98 -11.80 19.49
N ASN A 135 32.66 -12.89 19.84
CA ASN A 135 34.12 -12.95 19.82
C ASN A 135 34.66 -13.02 18.38
N THR A 136 33.92 -13.59 17.43
CA THR A 136 34.24 -13.50 16.00
C THR A 136 34.21 -12.04 15.51
N LEU A 137 33.23 -11.25 15.95
CA LEU A 137 33.17 -9.81 15.65
C LEU A 137 34.31 -9.04 16.32
N ARG A 138 34.71 -9.42 17.54
CA ARG A 138 35.89 -8.85 18.22
C ARG A 138 37.19 -9.17 17.48
N SER A 139 37.35 -10.40 16.98
CA SER A 139 38.48 -10.78 16.13
C SER A 139 38.56 -9.92 14.87
N LEU A 140 37.41 -9.64 14.24
CA LEU A 140 37.34 -8.74 13.09
C LEU A 140 37.65 -7.29 13.46
N ALA A 141 37.09 -6.79 14.57
CA ALA A 141 37.34 -5.43 15.07
C ALA A 141 38.82 -5.21 15.41
N PHE A 142 39.47 -6.20 16.05
CA PHE A 142 40.90 -6.18 16.37
C PHE A 142 41.74 -6.03 15.10
N TRP A 143 41.44 -6.82 14.06
CA TRP A 143 42.11 -6.72 12.78
C TRP A 143 41.90 -5.37 12.10
N ILE A 144 40.67 -4.84 12.09
CA ILE A 144 40.38 -3.51 11.53
C ILE A 144 41.18 -2.44 12.28
N GLY A 145 41.14 -2.42 13.62
CA GLY A 145 41.85 -1.42 14.42
C GLY A 145 43.37 -1.49 14.28
N HIS A 146 43.93 -2.68 14.08
CA HIS A 146 45.38 -2.85 13.93
C HIS A 146 45.89 -2.55 12.51
N GLU A 147 45.28 -3.14 11.48
CA GLU A 147 45.75 -3.05 10.09
C GLU A 147 45.18 -1.84 9.35
N ARG A 148 44.08 -1.28 9.84
CA ARG A 148 43.40 -0.10 9.29
C ARG A 148 43.01 0.86 10.42
N PRO A 149 43.97 1.45 11.16
CA PRO A 149 43.67 2.25 12.36
C PRO A 149 42.68 3.40 12.12
N HIS A 150 42.65 3.98 10.91
CA HIS A 150 41.70 5.01 10.50
C HIS A 150 40.25 4.52 10.41
N LEU A 151 40.04 3.22 10.15
CA LEU A 151 38.72 2.59 10.10
C LEU A 151 38.27 2.03 11.45
N GLY A 152 39.21 1.78 12.38
CA GLY A 152 38.94 1.21 13.71
C GLY A 152 37.89 1.99 14.51
N ARG A 153 37.85 3.33 14.33
CA ARG A 153 36.86 4.22 14.95
C ARG A 153 35.46 4.11 14.37
N ARG A 154 35.33 3.68 13.12
CA ARG A 154 34.05 3.57 12.40
C ARG A 154 33.48 2.16 12.48
N PHE A 155 34.33 1.14 12.34
CA PHE A 155 33.95 -0.28 12.32
C PHE A 155 34.46 -1.02 13.58
N HIS A 156 34.25 -0.42 14.75
CA HIS A 156 34.50 -1.06 16.05
C HIS A 156 33.44 -2.14 16.37
N TYR A 157 33.68 -2.92 17.43
CA TYR A 157 32.85 -4.05 17.86
C TYR A 157 31.36 -3.71 17.94
N GLU A 158 30.97 -2.63 18.60
CA GLU A 158 29.55 -2.26 18.73
C GLU A 158 28.90 -1.89 17.39
N THR A 159 29.61 -1.24 16.47
CA THR A 159 29.09 -0.97 15.12
C THR A 159 28.93 -2.27 14.34
N LEU A 160 29.92 -3.16 14.38
CA LEU A 160 29.81 -4.49 13.76
C LEU A 160 28.65 -5.31 14.36
N LEU A 161 28.42 -5.20 15.67
CA LEU A 161 27.31 -5.83 16.37
C LEU A 161 25.96 -5.28 15.91
N LYS A 162 25.84 -3.96 15.74
CA LYS A 162 24.63 -3.30 15.19
C LYS A 162 24.35 -3.66 13.72
N LEU A 163 25.41 -3.88 12.93
CA LEU A 163 25.31 -4.28 11.52
C LEU A 163 24.85 -5.74 11.35
N CYS A 164 25.15 -6.61 12.32
CA CYS A 164 24.51 -7.93 12.38
C CYS A 164 23.02 -7.73 12.62
N ARG A 165 22.19 -8.32 11.76
CA ARG A 165 20.73 -8.14 11.80
C ARG A 165 20.28 -8.39 13.24
N HIS A 166 19.65 -7.41 13.90
CA HIS A 166 18.77 -7.70 15.03
C HIS A 166 17.80 -8.72 14.48
N GLY A 167 17.88 -9.93 14.99
CA GLY A 167 17.03 -11.03 14.61
C GLY A 167 15.68 -10.58 15.06
N ARG A 168 14.91 -10.00 14.15
CA ARG A 168 13.49 -9.77 14.36
C ARG A 168 12.98 -11.11 14.85
N HIS A 169 12.56 -11.14 16.13
CA HIS A 169 12.12 -12.35 16.79
C HIS A 169 11.29 -13.15 15.79
N GLN A 170 11.61 -14.43 15.59
CA GLN A 170 10.64 -15.32 14.96
C GLN A 170 9.47 -15.40 15.93
N THR A 171 8.54 -14.45 15.85
CA THR A 171 7.26 -14.55 16.53
C THR A 171 6.55 -15.72 15.89
N ASP A 172 6.38 -16.78 16.68
CA ASP A 172 5.59 -17.93 16.26
C ASP A 172 4.12 -17.56 16.39
N HIS A 173 3.59 -16.94 15.33
CA HIS A 173 2.17 -16.63 15.25
C HIS A 173 1.38 -17.93 15.15
N LYS A 174 0.45 -18.14 16.10
CA LYS A 174 -0.44 -19.32 16.12
C LYS A 174 -1.62 -19.18 15.17
N GLU A 175 -2.00 -17.93 14.87
CA GLU A 175 -3.18 -17.58 14.10
C GLU A 175 -2.83 -16.74 12.87
N GLY A 176 -3.66 -16.84 11.84
CA GLY A 176 -3.57 -16.03 10.64
C GLY A 176 -4.50 -16.52 9.54
N VAL A 177 -4.09 -16.26 8.30
CA VAL A 177 -4.81 -16.67 7.10
C VAL A 177 -3.96 -17.64 6.31
N ARG A 178 -4.51 -18.81 5.98
CA ARG A 178 -3.93 -19.75 5.03
C ARG A 178 -4.69 -19.65 3.72
N ILE A 179 -3.93 -19.47 2.63
CA ILE A 179 -4.45 -19.53 1.27
C ILE A 179 -3.88 -20.76 0.57
N GLY A 180 -4.77 -21.57 0.00
CA GLY A 180 -4.42 -22.76 -0.78
C GLY A 180 -4.73 -22.56 -2.26
N PHE A 181 -3.91 -23.15 -3.11
CA PHE A 181 -4.01 -23.14 -4.58
C PHE A 181 -3.96 -24.59 -5.05
N ALA A 182 -5.08 -25.10 -5.56
CA ALA A 182 -5.20 -26.45 -6.08
C ALA A 182 -5.39 -26.41 -7.60
N LEU A 183 -4.55 -27.16 -8.31
CA LEU A 183 -4.70 -27.41 -9.74
C LEU A 183 -5.48 -28.70 -9.95
N TYR A 184 -6.53 -28.62 -10.77
CA TYR A 184 -7.36 -29.75 -11.13
C TYR A 184 -7.39 -29.94 -12.65
N SER A 185 -7.67 -31.17 -13.05
CA SER A 185 -7.78 -31.54 -14.45
C SER A 185 -8.97 -32.46 -14.74
N ARG A 186 -9.58 -32.27 -15.91
CA ARG A 186 -10.57 -33.14 -16.55
C ARG A 186 -9.94 -33.90 -17.74
N GLY A 187 -8.77 -34.51 -17.52
CA GLY A 187 -8.13 -35.41 -18.49
C GLY A 187 -6.79 -34.91 -19.04
N ASP A 188 -6.49 -33.62 -18.98
CA ASP A 188 -5.17 -33.09 -19.33
C ASP A 188 -4.14 -33.41 -18.22
N VAL A 189 -2.89 -33.71 -18.57
CA VAL A 189 -1.86 -33.96 -17.53
C VAL A 189 -1.46 -32.66 -16.84
N ILE A 190 -1.37 -32.65 -15.51
CA ILE A 190 -0.71 -31.58 -14.75
C ILE A 190 0.73 -32.03 -14.48
N ASP A 191 1.67 -31.49 -15.22
CA ASP A 191 3.09 -31.82 -15.10
C ASP A 191 3.83 -30.90 -14.10
N HIS A 192 5.12 -31.19 -13.91
CA HIS A 192 5.98 -30.39 -13.04
C HIS A 192 6.22 -28.96 -13.55
N GLU A 193 6.06 -28.70 -14.84
CA GLU A 193 6.25 -27.37 -15.43
C GLU A 193 5.13 -26.43 -14.98
N ILE A 194 3.87 -26.90 -15.02
CA ILE A 194 2.70 -26.11 -14.60
C ILE A 194 2.77 -25.79 -13.10
N VAL A 195 3.11 -26.78 -12.27
CA VAL A 195 3.28 -26.58 -10.82
C VAL A 195 4.44 -25.64 -10.53
N GLY A 196 5.55 -25.78 -11.29
CA GLY A 196 6.71 -24.90 -11.23
C GLY A 196 6.37 -23.45 -11.60
N TRP A 197 5.57 -23.25 -12.65
CA TRP A 197 5.08 -21.94 -13.07
C TRP A 197 4.24 -21.28 -11.98
N LEU A 198 3.30 -22.02 -11.37
CA LEU A 198 2.44 -21.49 -10.30
C LEU A 198 3.29 -21.09 -9.09
N LYS A 199 4.20 -21.97 -8.64
CA LYS A 199 5.11 -21.70 -7.52
C LYS A 199 5.98 -20.47 -7.78
N LYS A 200 6.51 -20.31 -8.99
CA LYS A 200 7.34 -19.16 -9.38
C LYS A 200 6.53 -17.86 -9.33
N ASN A 201 5.31 -17.85 -9.87
CA ASN A 201 4.46 -16.66 -9.89
C ASN A 201 3.98 -16.25 -8.50
N LEU A 202 3.60 -17.23 -7.65
CA LEU A 202 3.28 -16.99 -6.25
C LEU A 202 4.44 -16.33 -5.52
N LYS A 203 5.64 -16.92 -5.63
CA LYS A 203 6.84 -16.40 -4.98
C LYS A 203 7.18 -14.99 -5.46
N ALA A 204 7.19 -14.77 -6.78
CA ALA A 204 7.50 -13.47 -7.35
C ALA A 204 6.52 -12.39 -6.87
N TYR A 205 5.21 -12.65 -6.89
CA TYR A 205 4.25 -11.66 -6.42
C TYR A 205 4.38 -11.36 -4.92
N ILE A 206 4.61 -12.38 -4.09
CA ILE A 206 4.81 -12.17 -2.65
C ILE A 206 6.07 -11.33 -2.39
N GLU A 207 7.19 -11.64 -3.07
CA GLU A 207 8.44 -10.91 -2.93
C GLU A 207 8.34 -9.45 -3.39
N HIS A 208 7.58 -9.18 -4.45
CA HIS A 208 7.44 -7.82 -4.99
C HIS A 208 6.38 -6.97 -4.28
N ALA A 209 5.21 -7.52 -3.97
CA ALA A 209 4.03 -6.75 -3.54
C ALA A 209 3.64 -6.95 -2.07
N ILE A 210 4.10 -8.03 -1.42
CA ILE A 210 3.69 -8.42 -0.05
C ILE A 210 4.92 -8.54 0.88
N SER A 211 6.08 -8.00 0.47
CA SER A 211 7.41 -8.20 1.08
C SER A 211 7.55 -7.97 2.60
N ARG A 212 6.51 -7.45 3.25
CA ARG A 212 6.37 -7.27 4.70
C ARG A 212 6.47 -8.58 5.50
N PHE A 213 5.98 -9.72 5.01
CA PHE A 213 5.96 -10.99 5.76
C PHE A 213 7.19 -11.90 5.54
N SER A 214 8.24 -11.40 4.88
CA SER A 214 9.41 -12.18 4.43
C SER A 214 10.36 -12.65 5.56
N TYR A 215 9.85 -12.90 6.77
CA TYR A 215 10.59 -13.42 7.91
C TYR A 215 10.23 -14.89 8.21
N GLY A 216 11.25 -15.75 8.33
CA GLY A 216 11.06 -17.13 8.78
C GLY A 216 10.24 -18.02 7.81
N LYS A 217 9.12 -18.57 8.29
CA LYS A 217 8.24 -19.52 7.57
C LYS A 217 7.05 -18.86 6.88
N TRP A 218 6.80 -17.58 7.15
CA TRP A 218 5.64 -16.81 6.69
C TRP A 218 5.84 -16.28 5.27
N GLY A 219 4.75 -16.14 4.52
CA GLY A 219 4.80 -15.72 3.11
C GLY A 219 5.57 -16.68 2.18
N LYS A 220 5.93 -17.88 2.66
CA LYS A 220 6.62 -18.89 1.85
C LYS A 220 5.63 -19.85 1.22
N VAL A 221 5.81 -20.08 -0.07
CA VAL A 221 5.04 -21.08 -0.83
C VAL A 221 5.48 -22.48 -0.40
N ARG A 222 4.56 -23.24 0.17
CA ARG A 222 4.74 -24.63 0.58
C ARG A 222 3.88 -25.55 -0.29
N SER A 223 4.33 -26.78 -0.47
CA SER A 223 3.60 -27.79 -1.24
C SER A 223 2.85 -28.71 -0.30
N GLN A 224 1.63 -29.07 -0.67
CA GLN A 224 0.82 -30.11 -0.03
C GLN A 224 0.43 -31.12 -1.11
N GLY A 225 1.04 -32.30 -1.07
CA GLY A 225 0.92 -33.26 -2.18
C GLY A 225 1.56 -32.75 -3.47
N ILE A 226 1.01 -33.17 -4.61
CA ILE A 226 1.61 -32.95 -5.94
C ILE A 226 1.11 -31.66 -6.60
N THR A 227 -0.20 -31.38 -6.52
CA THR A 227 -0.85 -30.30 -7.28
C THR A 227 -1.35 -29.13 -6.42
N THR A 228 -1.16 -29.20 -5.10
CA THR A 228 -1.64 -28.16 -4.17
C THR A 228 -0.47 -27.40 -3.54
N LEU A 229 -0.56 -26.08 -3.54
CA LEU A 229 0.37 -25.16 -2.89
C LEU A 229 -0.38 -24.34 -1.84
N TYR A 230 0.29 -23.94 -0.76
CA TYR A 230 -0.29 -23.04 0.22
C TYR A 230 0.71 -21.99 0.70
N VAL A 231 0.16 -20.88 1.20
CA VAL A 231 0.90 -19.75 1.77
C VAL A 231 0.23 -19.35 3.08
N ASP A 232 1.04 -19.14 4.12
CA ASP A 232 0.57 -18.69 5.43
C ASP A 232 0.89 -17.19 5.61
N PHE A 233 -0.13 -16.39 5.93
CA PHE A 233 -0.01 -14.99 6.33
C PHE A 233 -0.38 -14.83 7.81
N PRO A 234 0.57 -14.49 8.69
CA PRO A 234 0.33 -14.45 10.13
C PRO A 234 -0.52 -13.24 10.55
N LYS A 235 -1.34 -13.43 11.59
CA LYS A 235 -1.98 -12.31 12.30
C LYS A 235 -0.94 -11.64 13.21
N GLU A 236 -0.49 -10.46 12.82
CA GLU A 236 0.49 -9.67 13.59
C GLU A 236 -0.14 -8.97 14.81
N ALA A 237 -1.43 -8.64 14.74
CA ALA A 237 -2.14 -7.97 15.82
C ALA A 237 -2.42 -8.93 17.00
N GLY A 238 -2.15 -8.45 18.22
CA GLY A 238 -2.39 -9.20 19.46
C GLY A 238 -3.87 -9.40 19.80
N ALA A 239 -4.77 -8.63 19.18
CA ALA A 239 -6.21 -8.79 19.37
C ALA A 239 -6.74 -10.08 18.72
N THR A 240 -7.73 -10.70 19.35
CA THR A 240 -8.37 -11.95 18.89
C THR A 240 -9.62 -11.71 18.04
N ASN A 241 -10.06 -10.45 17.89
CA ASN A 241 -11.26 -10.12 17.14
C ASN A 241 -11.04 -10.27 15.61
N PRO A 242 -12.13 -10.40 14.81
CA PRO A 242 -12.03 -10.49 13.35
C PRO A 242 -11.33 -9.28 12.70
N ALA A 243 -11.41 -8.09 13.30
CA ALA A 243 -10.74 -6.88 12.81
C ALA A 243 -9.20 -7.02 12.80
N ALA A 244 -8.64 -7.85 13.69
CA ALA A 244 -7.21 -8.09 13.77
C ALA A 244 -6.64 -8.85 12.55
N TYR A 245 -7.50 -9.50 11.74
CA TYR A 245 -7.09 -10.25 10.53
C TYR A 245 -6.91 -9.37 9.28
N ARG A 246 -7.18 -8.06 9.36
CA ARG A 246 -7.19 -7.13 8.22
C ARG A 246 -6.04 -7.33 7.25
N GLN A 247 -4.82 -7.21 7.75
CA GLN A 247 -3.63 -7.12 6.92
C GLN A 247 -3.27 -8.46 6.27
N CYS A 248 -3.30 -9.56 7.05
CA CYS A 248 -3.05 -10.89 6.49
C CYS A 248 -4.13 -11.31 5.50
N LEU A 249 -5.38 -10.95 5.75
CA LEU A 249 -6.50 -11.27 4.85
C LEU A 249 -6.43 -10.46 3.56
N ARG A 250 -6.11 -9.16 3.63
CA ARG A 250 -5.84 -8.34 2.44
C ARG A 250 -4.78 -8.99 1.57
N SER A 251 -3.64 -9.36 2.15
CA SER A 251 -2.55 -9.99 1.41
C SER A 251 -2.96 -11.32 0.77
N ALA A 252 -3.74 -12.14 1.48
CA ALA A 252 -4.28 -13.38 0.91
C ALA A 252 -5.23 -13.12 -0.26
N VAL A 253 -6.15 -12.17 -0.12
CA VAL A 253 -7.12 -11.81 -1.16
C VAL A 253 -6.45 -11.17 -2.37
N SER A 254 -5.47 -10.27 -2.18
CA SER A 254 -4.69 -9.69 -3.28
C SER A 254 -3.88 -10.74 -4.03
N LEU A 255 -3.30 -11.71 -3.32
CA LEU A 255 -2.63 -12.85 -3.95
C LEU A 255 -3.62 -13.72 -4.75
N ALA A 256 -4.80 -13.99 -4.21
CA ALA A 256 -5.85 -14.75 -4.89
C ALA A 256 -6.30 -14.05 -6.20
N HIS A 257 -6.57 -12.75 -6.13
CA HIS A 257 -6.92 -11.90 -7.28
C HIS A 257 -5.87 -12.01 -8.38
N GLN A 258 -4.60 -11.78 -8.04
CA GLN A 258 -3.51 -11.79 -9.01
C GLN A 258 -3.31 -13.16 -9.65
N MET A 259 -3.37 -14.23 -8.87
CA MET A 259 -3.19 -15.58 -9.40
C MET A 259 -4.36 -16.03 -10.27
N ALA A 260 -5.59 -15.65 -9.93
CA ALA A 260 -6.76 -15.98 -10.75
C ALA A 260 -6.64 -15.38 -12.17
N ILE A 261 -6.19 -14.13 -12.27
CA ILE A 261 -6.03 -13.45 -13.57
C ILE A 261 -4.81 -13.98 -14.32
N ARG A 262 -3.65 -14.13 -13.66
CA ARG A 262 -2.44 -14.67 -14.30
C ARG A 262 -2.61 -16.10 -14.77
N TRP A 263 -3.35 -16.93 -14.04
CA TRP A 263 -3.72 -18.26 -14.49
C TRP A 263 -4.49 -18.19 -15.81
N SER A 264 -5.48 -17.32 -15.87
CA SER A 264 -6.34 -17.12 -17.04
C SER A 264 -5.58 -16.62 -18.28
N LEU A 265 -4.50 -15.86 -18.08
CA LEU A 265 -3.60 -15.39 -19.13
C LEU A 265 -2.51 -16.42 -19.50
N SER A 266 -2.32 -17.46 -18.69
CA SER A 266 -1.26 -18.43 -18.92
C SER A 266 -1.60 -19.36 -20.09
N ALA A 267 -0.57 -19.84 -20.79
CA ALA A 267 -0.71 -20.86 -21.82
C ALA A 267 -1.21 -22.21 -21.26
N TYR A 268 -1.14 -22.41 -19.94
CA TYR A 268 -1.54 -23.64 -19.27
C TYR A 268 -3.04 -23.70 -18.93
N CYS A 269 -3.75 -22.57 -18.98
CA CYS A 269 -5.18 -22.54 -18.77
C CYS A 269 -5.93 -23.07 -20.01
N THR A 270 -6.59 -24.21 -19.83
CA THR A 270 -7.39 -24.89 -20.87
C THR A 270 -8.82 -25.11 -20.35
N GLN A 271 -9.72 -25.59 -21.21
CA GLN A 271 -11.07 -25.99 -20.76
C GLN A 271 -11.04 -27.15 -19.76
N ASN A 272 -9.98 -27.96 -19.77
CA ASN A 272 -9.84 -29.13 -18.93
C ASN A 272 -8.96 -28.89 -17.70
N ARG A 273 -8.18 -27.81 -17.64
CA ARG A 273 -7.31 -27.47 -16.50
C ARG A 273 -7.82 -26.23 -15.79
N PHE A 274 -8.05 -26.35 -14.48
CA PHE A 274 -8.63 -25.27 -13.69
C PHE A 274 -7.89 -25.08 -12.37
N LEU A 275 -7.87 -23.83 -11.92
CA LEU A 275 -7.30 -23.40 -10.66
C LEU A 275 -8.43 -23.16 -9.66
N SER A 276 -8.29 -23.73 -8.46
CA SER A 276 -9.12 -23.40 -7.30
C SER A 276 -8.26 -22.78 -6.21
N ILE A 277 -8.77 -21.72 -5.59
CA ILE A 277 -8.13 -20.94 -4.54
C ILE A 277 -9.04 -20.94 -3.33
N GLY A 278 -8.55 -21.43 -2.20
CA GLY A 278 -9.27 -21.48 -0.93
C GLY A 278 -8.63 -20.54 0.09
N ILE A 279 -9.44 -19.79 0.84
CA ILE A 279 -8.99 -18.88 1.89
C ILE A 279 -9.65 -19.27 3.21
N ALA A 280 -8.83 -19.58 4.21
CA ALA A 280 -9.27 -19.91 5.56
C ALA A 280 -8.52 -19.06 6.60
N ALA A 281 -9.25 -18.56 7.61
CA ALA A 281 -8.72 -17.73 8.68
C ALA A 281 -8.91 -18.46 10.03
N GLY A 282 -7.96 -18.32 10.95
CA GLY A 282 -7.99 -18.99 12.26
C GLY A 282 -6.63 -19.50 12.73
N GLU A 283 -6.62 -20.48 13.63
CA GLU A 283 -5.41 -21.13 14.11
C GLU A 283 -4.79 -22.07 13.05
N PHE A 284 -3.51 -21.90 12.74
CA PHE A 284 -2.84 -22.64 11.67
C PHE A 284 -2.82 -24.17 11.87
N THR A 285 -3.00 -24.64 13.10
CA THR A 285 -3.06 -26.06 13.49
C THR A 285 -4.30 -26.77 12.96
N VAL A 286 -5.42 -26.03 12.78
CA VAL A 286 -6.71 -26.61 12.39
C VAL A 286 -7.17 -26.18 10.99
N LEU A 287 -6.51 -25.20 10.36
CA LEU A 287 -6.94 -24.66 9.06
C LEU A 287 -7.03 -25.70 7.94
N ASP A 288 -6.22 -26.76 7.97
CA ASP A 288 -6.26 -27.80 6.93
C ASP A 288 -7.59 -28.58 6.93
N ASN A 289 -8.26 -28.68 8.08
CA ASN A 289 -9.57 -29.33 8.20
C ASN A 289 -10.66 -28.59 7.41
N TYR A 290 -10.50 -27.28 7.23
CA TYR A 290 -11.46 -26.43 6.52
C TYR A 290 -11.01 -26.10 5.09
N LEU A 291 -9.70 -25.91 4.87
CA LEU A 291 -9.16 -25.50 3.59
C LEU A 291 -9.30 -26.57 2.51
N LEU A 292 -8.99 -27.83 2.84
CA LEU A 292 -9.06 -28.92 1.86
C LEU A 292 -10.49 -29.18 1.37
N PRO A 293 -11.53 -29.23 2.24
CA PRO A 293 -12.91 -29.30 1.77
C PRO A 293 -13.31 -28.13 0.87
N VAL A 294 -12.92 -26.89 1.21
CA VAL A 294 -13.19 -25.70 0.39
C VAL A 294 -12.58 -25.83 -1.01
N LEU A 295 -11.35 -26.32 -1.10
CA LEU A 295 -10.66 -26.53 -2.38
C LEU A 295 -11.29 -27.65 -3.22
N ASN A 296 -11.74 -28.75 -2.59
CA ASN A 296 -12.20 -29.95 -3.28
C ASN A 296 -13.68 -29.93 -3.68
N THR A 297 -14.48 -29.06 -3.06
CA THR A 297 -15.92 -29.00 -3.32
C THR A 297 -16.22 -28.63 -4.77
N LYS A 298 -17.16 -29.34 -5.40
CA LYS A 298 -17.66 -29.00 -6.73
C LYS A 298 -18.77 -27.97 -6.58
N LEU A 299 -18.58 -26.81 -7.19
CA LEU A 299 -19.50 -25.68 -7.11
C LEU A 299 -20.01 -25.33 -8.51
N ALA A 300 -21.23 -24.81 -8.61
CA ALA A 300 -21.79 -24.40 -9.89
C ALA A 300 -20.92 -23.30 -10.54
N GLY A 301 -20.58 -23.47 -11.82
CA GLY A 301 -19.71 -22.53 -12.54
C GLY A 301 -18.23 -22.59 -12.14
N ASP A 302 -17.84 -23.51 -11.26
CA ASP A 302 -16.46 -23.71 -10.78
C ASP A 302 -15.73 -22.40 -10.39
N PRO A 303 -16.27 -21.61 -9.43
CA PRO A 303 -15.65 -20.37 -9.00
C PRO A 303 -14.22 -20.60 -8.51
N VAL A 304 -13.34 -19.70 -8.95
CA VAL A 304 -11.90 -19.79 -8.73
C VAL A 304 -11.54 -19.50 -7.27
N ILE A 305 -12.18 -18.53 -6.62
CA ILE A 305 -11.80 -18.07 -5.27
C ILE A 305 -12.92 -18.33 -4.29
N ARG A 306 -12.58 -19.02 -3.20
CA ARG A 306 -13.52 -19.55 -2.21
C ARG A 306 -13.05 -19.23 -0.81
N LEU A 307 -13.99 -19.01 0.11
CA LEU A 307 -13.74 -18.63 1.49
C LEU A 307 -14.53 -19.53 2.44
N THR A 308 -13.93 -19.80 3.59
CA THR A 308 -14.64 -20.29 4.78
C THR A 308 -15.51 -19.19 5.39
N ASP A 309 -16.50 -19.58 6.19
CA ASP A 309 -17.41 -18.63 6.83
C ASP A 309 -16.68 -17.60 7.73
N TYR A 310 -15.75 -18.06 8.56
CA TYR A 310 -14.97 -17.15 9.40
C TYR A 310 -14.08 -16.20 8.60
N ALA A 311 -13.48 -16.68 7.50
CA ALA A 311 -12.72 -15.80 6.60
C ALA A 311 -13.63 -14.74 5.96
N ARG A 312 -14.86 -15.09 5.57
CA ARG A 312 -15.85 -14.12 5.08
C ARG A 312 -16.20 -13.09 6.15
N GLN A 313 -16.46 -13.50 7.39
CA GLN A 313 -16.78 -12.54 8.46
C GLN A 313 -15.63 -11.54 8.66
N CYS A 314 -14.38 -12.03 8.62
CA CYS A 314 -13.20 -11.18 8.68
C CYS A 314 -13.11 -10.24 7.46
N VAL A 315 -13.48 -10.68 6.26
CA VAL A 315 -13.55 -9.82 5.05
C VAL A 315 -14.54 -8.67 5.27
N LEU A 316 -15.75 -8.97 5.75
CA LEU A 316 -16.82 -7.98 5.93
C LEU A 316 -16.51 -6.96 7.03
N ILE A 317 -16.03 -7.41 8.19
CA ILE A 317 -15.68 -6.51 9.31
C ILE A 317 -14.51 -5.59 8.96
N ASN A 318 -13.55 -6.08 8.16
CA ASN A 318 -12.41 -5.30 7.72
C ASN A 318 -12.65 -4.54 6.42
N ASP A 319 -13.87 -4.59 5.92
CA ASP A 319 -14.29 -3.82 4.75
C ASP A 319 -13.43 -4.10 3.50
N ILE A 320 -13.01 -5.37 3.35
CA ILE A 320 -12.26 -5.82 2.18
C ILE A 320 -13.25 -5.98 1.02
N ARG A 321 -13.04 -5.19 -0.04
CA ARG A 321 -14.05 -4.88 -1.08
C ARG A 321 -14.27 -6.00 -2.11
N LEU A 322 -14.82 -7.11 -1.64
CA LEU A 322 -15.23 -8.28 -2.43
C LEU A 322 -16.73 -8.31 -2.68
N LEU A 323 -17.12 -8.81 -3.85
CA LEU A 323 -18.49 -9.22 -4.14
C LEU A 323 -18.58 -10.72 -3.96
N LEU A 324 -19.35 -11.14 -2.95
CA LEU A 324 -19.56 -12.53 -2.61
C LEU A 324 -20.92 -13.01 -3.12
N CYS A 325 -21.01 -14.31 -3.37
CA CYS A 325 -22.28 -14.96 -3.70
C CYS A 325 -23.36 -14.70 -2.64
N ARG A 326 -24.61 -14.64 -3.09
CA ARG A 326 -25.77 -14.47 -2.20
C ARG A 326 -26.11 -15.75 -1.45
N GLU A 327 -26.04 -16.89 -2.14
CA GLU A 327 -26.39 -18.21 -1.62
C GLU A 327 -25.13 -19.06 -1.54
N PRO A 328 -24.56 -19.27 -0.34
CA PRO A 328 -23.38 -20.12 -0.19
C PRO A 328 -23.73 -21.60 -0.32
N ALA A 329 -22.71 -22.42 -0.51
CA ALA A 329 -22.86 -23.88 -0.48
C ALA A 329 -22.57 -24.40 0.92
N GLU A 330 -23.33 -25.40 1.37
CA GLU A 330 -23.08 -26.08 2.64
C GLU A 330 -22.61 -27.51 2.40
N ILE A 331 -21.59 -27.92 3.14
CA ILE A 331 -21.10 -29.29 3.14
C ILE A 331 -20.97 -29.80 4.58
N THR A 332 -21.15 -31.10 4.78
CA THR A 332 -20.89 -31.72 6.09
C THR A 332 -19.47 -32.27 6.11
N LEU A 333 -18.68 -31.84 7.10
CA LEU A 333 -17.34 -32.34 7.36
C LEU A 333 -17.37 -33.72 8.02
N PHE A 334 -16.23 -34.42 7.99
CA PHE A 334 -16.08 -35.72 8.67
C PHE A 334 -16.35 -35.66 10.18
N SER A 335 -16.19 -34.49 10.80
CA SER A 335 -16.52 -34.23 12.21
C SER A 335 -18.02 -34.14 12.50
N GLY A 336 -18.88 -34.12 11.46
CA GLY A 336 -20.31 -33.82 11.58
C GLY A 336 -20.63 -32.32 11.61
N GLU A 337 -19.62 -31.44 11.57
CA GLU A 337 -19.78 -29.99 11.45
C GLU A 337 -20.23 -29.59 10.05
N THR A 338 -21.14 -28.62 9.94
CA THR A 338 -21.51 -28.02 8.65
C THR A 338 -20.56 -26.88 8.33
N LEU A 339 -19.86 -26.98 7.19
CA LEU A 339 -19.03 -25.93 6.65
C LEU A 339 -19.77 -25.19 5.52
N THR A 340 -19.98 -23.89 5.73
CA THR A 340 -20.50 -22.98 4.71
C THR A 340 -19.35 -22.42 3.87
N ILE A 341 -19.46 -22.59 2.55
CA ILE A 341 -18.48 -22.17 1.55
C ILE A 341 -19.05 -21.01 0.76
N TRP A 342 -18.35 -19.88 0.86
CA TRP A 342 -18.63 -18.67 0.10
C TRP A 342 -17.66 -18.56 -1.07
N TRP A 343 -18.04 -17.91 -2.17
CA TRP A 343 -17.12 -17.63 -3.27
C TRP A 343 -17.22 -16.20 -3.76
N VAL A 344 -16.13 -15.76 -4.39
CA VAL A 344 -16.01 -14.41 -4.95
C VAL A 344 -16.61 -14.40 -6.35
N GLU A 345 -17.64 -13.59 -6.55
CA GLU A 345 -18.25 -13.32 -7.86
C GLU A 345 -17.59 -12.14 -8.58
N GLY A 346 -16.96 -11.25 -7.81
CA GLY A 346 -16.30 -10.07 -8.35
C GLY A 346 -15.47 -9.32 -7.31
N PHE A 347 -14.68 -8.38 -7.82
CA PHE A 347 -13.91 -7.44 -7.03
C PHE A 347 -14.37 -6.02 -7.36
N TRP A 348 -14.29 -5.13 -6.39
CA TRP A 348 -14.29 -3.69 -6.65
C TRP A 348 -12.91 -3.23 -7.14
N SER A 349 -12.41 -3.89 -8.19
CA SER A 349 -11.02 -3.76 -8.61
C SER A 349 -10.68 -2.42 -9.25
N ALA A 350 -11.68 -1.67 -9.72
CA ALA A 350 -11.52 -0.32 -10.23
C ALA A 350 -10.96 0.66 -9.18
N LEU A 351 -11.04 0.34 -7.89
CA LEU A 351 -10.58 1.23 -6.82
C LEU A 351 -9.62 0.54 -5.83
N TYR A 352 -9.81 -0.75 -5.53
CA TYR A 352 -9.16 -1.35 -4.35
C TYR A 352 -8.06 -2.36 -4.64
N PHE A 353 -8.06 -2.99 -5.81
CA PHE A 353 -7.10 -4.06 -6.14
C PHE A 353 -6.09 -3.57 -7.16
N ASP A 354 -4.82 -3.91 -7.00
CA ASP A 354 -3.76 -3.41 -7.88
C ASP A 354 -3.82 -4.05 -9.28
N PHE A 355 -3.13 -3.45 -10.24
CA PHE A 355 -3.07 -3.99 -11.60
C PHE A 355 -2.34 -5.32 -11.65
N VAL A 356 -2.75 -6.18 -12.59
CA VAL A 356 -2.00 -7.38 -12.92
C VAL A 356 -0.86 -6.97 -13.87
N PRO A 357 0.42 -7.19 -13.51
CA PRO A 357 1.56 -6.72 -14.31
C PRO A 357 1.54 -7.18 -15.77
N ASP A 358 1.03 -8.38 -16.02
CA ASP A 358 0.89 -8.94 -17.38
C ASP A 358 -0.06 -8.10 -18.26
N LEU A 359 -1.11 -7.49 -17.68
CA LEU A 359 -2.02 -6.60 -18.40
C LEU A 359 -1.41 -5.23 -18.68
N LEU A 360 -0.63 -4.70 -17.74
CA LEU A 360 0.08 -3.43 -17.95
C LEU A 360 1.12 -3.54 -19.07
N LYS A 361 1.76 -4.70 -19.21
CA LYS A 361 2.78 -4.97 -20.23
C LYS A 361 2.19 -5.43 -21.56
N ASP A 362 0.88 -5.68 -21.64
CA ASP A 362 0.23 -6.09 -22.88
C ASP A 362 0.25 -4.94 -23.90
N PRO A 363 0.88 -5.12 -25.08
CA PRO A 363 0.96 -4.07 -26.08
C PRO A 363 -0.41 -3.61 -26.61
N VAL A 364 -1.42 -4.50 -26.64
CA VAL A 364 -2.76 -4.16 -27.14
C VAL A 364 -3.47 -3.20 -26.19
N LEU A 365 -3.17 -3.31 -24.91
CA LEU A 365 -3.73 -2.45 -23.88
C LEU A 365 -2.92 -1.17 -23.69
N ALA A 366 -1.77 -1.00 -24.36
CA ALA A 366 -0.91 0.17 -24.24
C ALA A 366 -1.62 1.45 -24.70
N ASN A 367 -1.02 2.59 -24.35
CA ASN A 367 -1.55 3.92 -24.63
C ASN A 367 -0.73 4.66 -25.72
N ASP A 368 -0.10 3.91 -26.63
CA ASP A 368 0.60 4.46 -27.79
C ASP A 368 -0.31 4.52 -29.04
N ALA A 369 0.09 5.34 -30.01
CA ALA A 369 -0.70 5.58 -31.23
C ALA A 369 -0.93 4.28 -32.03
N ASP A 370 0.11 3.44 -32.14
CA ASP A 370 0.08 2.17 -32.86
C ASP A 370 -0.87 1.14 -32.20
N ALA A 371 -0.93 1.08 -30.86
CA ALA A 371 -1.90 0.24 -30.14
C ALA A 371 -3.33 0.78 -30.24
N THR A 372 -3.51 2.09 -30.37
CA THR A 372 -4.83 2.72 -30.50
C THR A 372 -5.45 2.41 -31.86
N GLU A 373 -4.69 2.59 -32.94
CA GLU A 373 -5.12 2.19 -34.29
C GLU A 373 -5.32 0.67 -34.40
N GLY A 374 -4.35 -0.11 -33.90
CA GLY A 374 -4.42 -1.57 -33.94
C GLY A 374 -5.52 -2.18 -33.07
N ALA A 375 -6.06 -1.45 -32.10
CA ALA A 375 -7.20 -1.87 -31.29
C ALA A 375 -8.53 -1.45 -31.92
N ALA A 376 -8.62 -0.28 -32.56
CA ALA A 376 -9.81 0.12 -33.29
C ALA A 376 -10.19 -0.94 -34.34
N ASP A 377 -9.19 -1.43 -35.08
CA ASP A 377 -9.35 -2.52 -36.04
C ASP A 377 -9.77 -3.86 -35.40
N ARG A 378 -9.37 -4.14 -34.15
CA ARG A 378 -9.68 -5.43 -33.47
C ARG A 378 -11.02 -5.43 -32.75
N PHE A 379 -11.44 -4.30 -32.19
CA PHE A 379 -12.69 -4.17 -31.44
C PHE A 379 -13.88 -3.87 -32.35
N TRP A 380 -13.66 -3.13 -33.45
CA TRP A 380 -14.75 -2.59 -34.27
C TRP A 380 -14.79 -3.13 -35.71
N ILE A 381 -13.69 -3.66 -36.25
CA ILE A 381 -13.65 -4.22 -37.62
C ILE A 381 -13.54 -5.75 -37.58
N SER A 382 -14.63 -6.43 -37.95
CA SER A 382 -14.78 -7.89 -38.00
C SER A 382 -13.78 -8.65 -38.90
N SER A 383 -12.85 -7.98 -39.60
CA SER A 383 -11.95 -8.60 -40.60
C SER A 383 -10.59 -9.05 -40.03
N ALA A 384 -10.24 -8.69 -38.80
CA ALA A 384 -8.92 -8.96 -38.23
C ALA A 384 -8.76 -10.32 -37.51
N ALA A 385 -9.78 -11.19 -37.53
CA ALA A 385 -9.73 -12.52 -36.91
C ALA A 385 -8.63 -13.45 -37.49
N GLY A 386 -7.94 -13.05 -38.57
CA GLY A 386 -6.91 -13.85 -39.24
C GLY A 386 -5.46 -13.38 -39.12
N ARG A 387 -5.12 -12.27 -38.42
CA ARG A 387 -3.75 -11.69 -38.47
C ARG A 387 -3.02 -11.48 -37.13
N ALA A 388 -3.52 -11.95 -36.00
CA ALA A 388 -2.80 -11.84 -34.73
C ALA A 388 -1.82 -13.00 -34.53
N LYS A 389 -0.53 -12.79 -34.82
CA LYS A 389 0.55 -13.78 -34.63
C LYS A 389 0.96 -14.02 -33.17
N ALA A 390 0.47 -13.23 -32.20
CA ALA A 390 0.81 -13.36 -30.78
C ALA A 390 -0.45 -13.35 -29.89
N SER A 391 -0.52 -14.30 -28.96
CA SER A 391 -1.55 -14.34 -27.91
C SER A 391 -1.39 -13.13 -26.99
N ASN A 392 -2.47 -12.37 -26.82
CA ASN A 392 -2.61 -11.21 -25.94
C ASN A 392 -3.84 -11.34 -25.04
N ALA A 393 -3.97 -10.50 -24.02
CA ALA A 393 -5.02 -10.54 -23.02
C ALA A 393 -6.43 -10.46 -23.62
N VAL A 394 -6.64 -9.61 -24.62
CA VAL A 394 -7.94 -9.49 -25.31
C VAL A 394 -8.26 -10.79 -26.04
N SER A 395 -7.31 -11.35 -26.79
CA SER A 395 -7.52 -12.64 -27.48
C SER A 395 -7.74 -13.81 -26.51
N ALA A 396 -7.07 -13.79 -25.35
CA ALA A 396 -7.25 -14.79 -24.30
C ALA A 396 -8.66 -14.69 -23.69
N PHE A 397 -9.13 -13.47 -23.42
CA PHE A 397 -10.49 -13.22 -22.97
C PHE A 397 -11.54 -13.64 -24.01
N LEU A 398 -11.36 -13.27 -25.29
CA LEU A 398 -12.29 -13.64 -26.36
C LEU A 398 -12.36 -15.16 -26.63
N LYS A 399 -11.29 -15.90 -26.31
CA LYS A 399 -11.30 -17.37 -26.35
C LYS A 399 -12.15 -17.98 -25.23
N PHE A 400 -12.22 -17.32 -24.08
CA PHE A 400 -12.96 -17.78 -22.90
C PHE A 400 -13.76 -16.63 -22.25
N PRO A 401 -14.77 -16.08 -22.95
CA PRO A 401 -15.47 -14.87 -22.53
C PRO A 401 -16.20 -15.04 -21.19
N GLN A 402 -16.53 -16.28 -20.80
CA GLN A 402 -17.10 -16.63 -19.49
C GLN A 402 -16.24 -16.16 -18.30
N ASN A 403 -14.94 -15.91 -18.53
CA ASN A 403 -14.04 -15.35 -17.53
C ASN A 403 -14.21 -13.83 -17.39
N SER A 404 -15.36 -13.46 -16.88
CA SER A 404 -15.73 -12.12 -16.43
C SER A 404 -14.70 -11.41 -15.54
N LEU A 405 -13.98 -12.12 -14.66
CA LEU A 405 -12.92 -11.52 -13.83
C LEU A 405 -11.79 -10.97 -14.69
N LEU A 406 -11.33 -11.75 -15.69
CA LEU A 406 -10.34 -11.28 -16.66
C LEU A 406 -10.87 -10.10 -17.47
N GLY A 407 -12.11 -10.18 -17.97
CA GLY A 407 -12.74 -9.09 -18.72
C GLY A 407 -12.79 -7.78 -17.92
N LEU A 408 -13.14 -7.84 -16.64
CA LEU A 408 -13.17 -6.67 -15.75
C LEU A 408 -11.79 -6.06 -15.52
N GLU A 409 -10.74 -6.87 -15.35
CA GLU A 409 -9.38 -6.33 -15.20
C GLU A 409 -8.84 -5.71 -16.49
N ILE A 410 -9.21 -6.26 -17.66
CA ILE A 410 -8.91 -5.63 -18.95
C ILE A 410 -9.63 -4.28 -19.06
N ALA A 411 -10.94 -4.24 -18.78
CA ALA A 411 -11.73 -3.00 -18.83
C ALA A 411 -11.20 -1.94 -17.85
N LYS A 412 -10.81 -2.34 -16.64
CA LYS A 412 -10.15 -1.46 -15.67
C LYS A 412 -8.81 -0.93 -16.20
N THR A 413 -7.99 -1.79 -16.80
CA THR A 413 -6.68 -1.36 -17.35
C THR A 413 -6.88 -0.31 -18.43
N LEU A 414 -7.85 -0.52 -19.33
CA LEU A 414 -8.23 0.45 -20.36
C LEU A 414 -8.82 1.74 -19.76
N TYR A 415 -9.67 1.62 -18.74
CA TYR A 415 -10.24 2.75 -18.01
C TYR A 415 -9.15 3.67 -17.45
N TYR A 416 -8.17 3.11 -16.74
CA TYR A 416 -7.04 3.87 -16.18
C TYR A 416 -6.06 4.40 -17.25
N ARG A 417 -6.15 3.91 -18.48
CA ARG A 417 -5.43 4.46 -19.65
C ARG A 417 -6.28 5.45 -20.45
N ARG A 418 -7.47 5.83 -19.97
CA ARG A 418 -8.44 6.70 -20.64
C ARG A 418 -8.96 6.19 -21.99
N ARG A 419 -8.89 4.87 -22.20
CA ARG A 419 -9.42 4.16 -23.37
C ARG A 419 -10.85 3.69 -23.12
N PHE A 420 -11.74 4.67 -22.92
CA PHE A 420 -13.08 4.42 -22.37
C PHE A 420 -13.97 3.61 -23.30
N TRP A 421 -13.88 3.84 -24.61
CA TRP A 421 -14.70 3.14 -25.61
C TRP A 421 -14.33 1.66 -25.71
N GLU A 422 -13.04 1.34 -25.71
CA GLU A 422 -12.56 -0.04 -25.70
C GLU A 422 -12.91 -0.74 -24.38
N ALA A 423 -12.85 -0.03 -23.25
CA ALA A 423 -13.32 -0.55 -21.97
C ALA A 423 -14.84 -0.88 -22.02
N MET A 424 -15.65 -0.01 -22.63
CA MET A 424 -17.09 -0.25 -22.81
C MET A 424 -17.36 -1.50 -23.67
N GLU A 425 -16.55 -1.76 -24.70
CA GLU A 425 -16.69 -2.95 -25.54
C GLU A 425 -16.39 -4.25 -24.79
N ILE A 426 -15.34 -4.26 -23.96
CA ILE A 426 -15.07 -5.40 -23.09
C ILE A 426 -16.23 -5.61 -22.12
N LEU A 427 -16.76 -4.53 -21.52
CA LEU A 427 -17.91 -4.62 -20.62
C LEU A 427 -19.19 -5.07 -21.32
N ARG A 428 -19.39 -4.74 -22.61
CA ARG A 428 -20.51 -5.24 -23.41
C ARG A 428 -20.51 -6.77 -23.47
N ILE A 429 -19.34 -7.39 -23.65
CA ILE A 429 -19.18 -8.85 -23.67
C ILE A 429 -19.39 -9.44 -22.27
N VAL A 430 -18.84 -8.81 -21.22
CA VAL A 430 -19.06 -9.28 -19.84
C VAL A 430 -20.55 -9.24 -19.48
N LEU A 431 -21.25 -8.17 -19.84
CA LEU A 431 -22.66 -7.96 -19.53
C LEU A 431 -23.63 -8.74 -20.42
N SER A 432 -23.18 -9.25 -21.57
CA SER A 432 -24.02 -10.15 -22.39
C SER A 432 -24.14 -11.55 -21.79
N LEU A 433 -23.16 -11.96 -20.98
CA LEU A 433 -23.17 -13.22 -20.25
C LEU A 433 -24.02 -13.14 -18.98
N ASP A 434 -23.89 -12.04 -18.25
CA ASP A 434 -24.69 -11.76 -17.08
C ASP A 434 -24.93 -10.25 -16.96
N SER A 435 -26.16 -9.87 -17.27
CA SER A 435 -26.57 -8.47 -17.29
C SER A 435 -26.67 -7.84 -15.90
N THR A 436 -26.66 -8.63 -14.82
CA THR A 436 -26.86 -8.21 -13.44
C THR A 436 -25.57 -8.03 -12.63
N ARG A 437 -24.41 -8.17 -13.30
CA ARG A 437 -23.12 -7.99 -12.65
C ARG A 437 -22.89 -6.56 -12.17
N LEU A 438 -22.94 -6.39 -10.86
CA LEU A 438 -22.84 -5.10 -10.20
C LEU A 438 -21.58 -4.33 -10.61
N ASN A 439 -20.39 -4.89 -10.39
CA ASN A 439 -19.13 -4.20 -10.68
C ASN A 439 -18.95 -3.85 -12.16
N ALA A 440 -19.40 -4.69 -13.08
CA ALA A 440 -19.38 -4.40 -14.52
C ALA A 440 -20.32 -3.23 -14.88
N ARG A 441 -21.55 -3.23 -14.34
CA ARG A 441 -22.51 -2.14 -14.53
C ARG A 441 -22.03 -0.83 -13.91
N THR A 442 -21.51 -0.89 -12.68
CA THR A 442 -20.95 0.28 -12.00
C THR A 442 -19.76 0.83 -12.76
N LEU A 443 -18.84 0.00 -13.26
CA LEU A 443 -17.73 0.49 -14.08
C LEU A 443 -18.21 1.14 -15.38
N ARG A 444 -19.25 0.60 -16.04
CA ARG A 444 -19.85 1.23 -17.23
C ARG A 444 -20.48 2.58 -16.92
N MET A 445 -21.19 2.71 -15.79
CA MET A 445 -21.70 3.99 -15.30
C MET A 445 -20.56 5.01 -15.07
N VAL A 446 -19.46 4.57 -14.45
CA VAL A 446 -18.27 5.41 -14.22
C VAL A 446 -17.59 5.83 -15.52
N LEU A 447 -17.50 4.94 -16.53
CA LEU A 447 -16.98 5.27 -17.86
C LEU A 447 -17.82 6.35 -18.54
N LEU A 448 -19.15 6.20 -18.53
CA LEU A 448 -20.09 7.19 -19.07
C LEU A 448 -19.95 8.54 -18.36
N ARG A 449 -19.77 8.54 -17.03
CA ARG A 449 -19.47 9.76 -16.26
C ARG A 449 -18.19 10.45 -16.74
N ASN A 450 -17.10 9.71 -16.95
CA ASN A 450 -15.83 10.30 -17.41
C ASN A 450 -15.95 10.82 -18.84
N LEU A 451 -16.66 10.12 -19.73
CA LEU A 451 -17.00 10.63 -21.06
C LEU A 451 -17.83 11.93 -21.00
N ALA A 452 -18.75 12.05 -20.03
CA ALA A 452 -19.53 13.27 -19.82
C ALA A 452 -18.65 14.45 -19.36
N VAL A 453 -17.69 14.21 -18.46
CA VAL A 453 -16.75 15.24 -17.97
C VAL A 453 -15.83 15.74 -19.07
N GLU A 454 -15.41 14.85 -19.99
CA GLU A 454 -14.53 15.17 -21.11
C GLU A 454 -15.29 15.68 -22.36
N ALA A 455 -16.62 15.81 -22.28
CA ALA A 455 -17.42 16.20 -23.42
C ALA A 455 -17.15 17.65 -23.87
N PRO A 456 -17.15 17.93 -25.18
CA PRO A 456 -16.83 19.26 -25.69
C PRO A 456 -17.96 20.29 -25.46
N SER A 457 -19.20 19.84 -25.24
CA SER A 457 -20.35 20.69 -25.01
C SER A 457 -21.26 20.16 -23.91
N HIS A 458 -22.02 21.05 -23.28
CA HIS A 458 -23.00 20.69 -22.24
C HIS A 458 -24.07 19.70 -22.76
N GLU A 459 -24.52 19.85 -24.00
CA GLU A 459 -25.52 18.96 -24.59
C GLU A 459 -25.02 17.52 -24.71
N ILE A 460 -23.78 17.33 -25.18
CA ILE A 460 -23.15 16.01 -25.27
C ILE A 460 -22.92 15.44 -23.86
N ALA A 461 -22.43 16.27 -22.92
CA ALA A 461 -22.25 15.88 -21.53
C ALA A 461 -23.57 15.36 -20.91
N ALA A 462 -24.67 16.09 -21.13
CA ALA A 462 -25.99 15.73 -20.64
C ALA A 462 -26.45 14.37 -21.16
N GLY A 463 -26.22 14.07 -22.44
CA GLY A 463 -26.53 12.77 -23.04
C GLY A 463 -25.81 11.60 -22.34
N PHE A 464 -24.53 11.77 -22.01
CA PHE A 464 -23.77 10.75 -21.27
C PHE A 464 -24.20 10.61 -19.82
N PHE A 465 -24.50 11.72 -19.13
CA PHE A 465 -25.04 11.67 -17.77
C PHE A 465 -26.37 10.93 -17.70
N VAL A 466 -27.29 11.17 -18.65
CA VAL A 466 -28.57 10.45 -18.73
C VAL A 466 -28.36 8.94 -18.92
N GLN A 467 -27.43 8.53 -19.80
CA GLN A 467 -27.10 7.11 -19.97
C GLN A 467 -26.55 6.49 -18.68
N ALA A 468 -25.67 7.20 -17.98
CA ALA A 468 -25.12 6.73 -16.72
C ALA A 468 -26.20 6.62 -15.62
N GLU A 469 -27.18 7.53 -15.59
CA GLU A 469 -28.34 7.41 -14.71
C GLU A 469 -29.20 6.19 -15.05
N HIS A 470 -29.39 5.88 -16.33
CA HIS A 470 -30.08 4.66 -16.73
C HIS A 470 -29.35 3.39 -16.27
N GLU A 471 -28.01 3.37 -16.28
CA GLU A 471 -27.25 2.28 -15.67
C GLU A 471 -27.50 2.19 -14.16
N ALA A 472 -27.47 3.31 -13.44
CA ALA A 472 -27.75 3.33 -12.01
C ALA A 472 -29.16 2.83 -11.68
N ALA A 473 -30.17 3.27 -12.44
CA ALA A 473 -31.55 2.82 -12.30
C ALA A 473 -31.70 1.32 -12.60
N PHE A 474 -30.99 0.82 -13.62
CA PHE A 474 -30.95 -0.62 -13.90
C PHE A 474 -30.35 -1.40 -12.73
N ILE A 475 -29.24 -0.92 -12.16
CA ILE A 475 -28.58 -1.55 -11.01
C ILE A 475 -29.54 -1.64 -9.81
N GLN A 476 -30.20 -0.53 -9.46
CA GLN A 476 -31.14 -0.49 -8.34
C GLN A 476 -32.33 -1.44 -8.52
N LYS A 477 -32.78 -1.63 -9.76
CA LYS A 477 -33.92 -2.49 -10.06
C LYS A 477 -33.56 -3.98 -10.14
N ASN A 478 -32.34 -4.32 -10.56
CA ASN A 478 -32.04 -5.69 -11.01
C ASN A 478 -30.82 -6.34 -10.33
N CYS A 479 -29.93 -5.59 -9.65
CA CYS A 479 -28.67 -6.11 -9.11
C CYS A 479 -28.68 -6.22 -7.58
N ALA A 480 -27.69 -6.90 -6.98
CA ALA A 480 -27.41 -6.78 -5.55
C ALA A 480 -26.56 -5.53 -5.36
N PHE A 481 -27.18 -4.39 -5.05
CA PHE A 481 -26.49 -3.10 -5.16
C PHE A 481 -26.14 -2.45 -3.82
N GLU A 482 -26.62 -3.00 -2.71
CA GLU A 482 -26.47 -2.45 -1.35
C GLU A 482 -25.01 -2.51 -0.89
N SER A 483 -24.21 -1.57 -1.39
CA SER A 483 -22.77 -1.46 -1.13
C SER A 483 -22.37 0.00 -1.11
N GLU A 484 -21.39 0.32 -0.26
CA GLU A 484 -20.84 1.67 -0.17
C GLU A 484 -20.33 2.15 -1.53
N GLU A 485 -19.63 1.27 -2.26
CA GLU A 485 -19.02 1.57 -3.56
C GLU A 485 -20.06 2.01 -4.58
N PHE A 486 -21.16 1.28 -4.71
CA PHE A 486 -22.19 1.64 -5.66
C PHE A 486 -22.83 2.99 -5.31
N TYR A 487 -23.22 3.19 -4.04
CA TYR A 487 -23.81 4.45 -3.62
C TYR A 487 -22.84 5.63 -3.79
N CYS A 488 -21.56 5.45 -3.48
CA CYS A 488 -20.54 6.47 -3.70
C CYS A 488 -20.39 6.80 -5.19
N GLU A 489 -20.19 5.82 -6.06
CA GLU A 489 -20.03 6.10 -7.50
C GLU A 489 -21.29 6.71 -8.11
N TYR A 490 -22.48 6.32 -7.64
CA TYR A 490 -23.73 6.89 -8.08
C TYR A 490 -23.93 8.33 -7.57
N ALA A 491 -23.53 8.63 -6.33
CA ALA A 491 -23.54 10.00 -5.83
C ALA A 491 -22.53 10.88 -6.58
N VAL A 492 -21.34 10.35 -6.88
CA VAL A 492 -20.30 11.05 -7.66
C VAL A 492 -20.77 11.34 -9.08
N LEU A 493 -21.71 10.57 -9.65
CA LEU A 493 -22.36 10.91 -10.91
C LEU A 493 -23.03 12.29 -10.85
N TYR A 494 -23.88 12.51 -9.84
CA TYR A 494 -24.58 13.77 -9.66
C TYR A 494 -23.63 14.91 -9.29
N LEU A 495 -22.61 14.63 -8.46
CA LEU A 495 -21.59 15.62 -8.14
C LEU A 495 -20.79 16.06 -9.38
N ALA A 496 -20.39 15.11 -10.24
CA ALA A 496 -19.73 15.41 -11.50
C ALA A 496 -20.63 16.22 -12.43
N ARG A 497 -21.94 15.91 -12.48
CA ARG A 497 -22.90 16.69 -13.28
C ARG A 497 -23.01 18.11 -12.77
N ALA A 498 -23.23 18.31 -11.47
CA ALA A 498 -23.33 19.62 -10.85
C ALA A 498 -22.10 20.49 -11.17
N MET A 499 -20.90 19.95 -10.97
CA MET A 499 -19.66 20.69 -11.16
C MET A 499 -19.30 20.90 -12.63
N SER A 500 -19.62 19.96 -13.52
CA SER A 500 -19.48 20.14 -14.97
C SER A 500 -20.42 21.23 -15.48
N THR A 501 -21.70 21.22 -15.07
CA THR A 501 -22.67 22.26 -15.41
C THR A 501 -22.22 23.64 -14.89
N LEU A 502 -21.73 23.72 -13.65
CA LEU A 502 -21.12 24.94 -13.11
C LEU A 502 -19.94 25.42 -13.98
N GLY A 503 -19.07 24.50 -14.41
CA GLY A 503 -17.95 24.80 -15.30
C GLY A 503 -18.38 25.34 -16.67
N TYR A 504 -19.45 24.81 -17.27
CA TYR A 504 -20.00 25.36 -18.52
C TYR A 504 -20.63 26.74 -18.32
N MET A 505 -21.35 26.96 -17.21
CA MET A 505 -21.89 28.27 -16.85
C MET A 505 -20.79 29.32 -16.74
N ARG A 506 -19.71 29.02 -16.00
CA ARG A 506 -18.58 29.93 -15.76
C ARG A 506 -17.78 30.28 -17.01
N ARG A 507 -17.73 29.39 -18.00
CA ARG A 507 -17.01 29.60 -19.27
C ARG A 507 -17.85 30.25 -20.38
N GLY A 508 -19.13 30.52 -20.13
CA GLY A 508 -20.06 31.00 -21.17
C GLY A 508 -20.35 29.95 -22.26
N GLY A 509 -20.09 28.67 -22.00
CA GLY A 509 -20.21 27.57 -22.96
C GLY A 509 -21.62 26.99 -23.12
N LEU A 510 -22.62 27.63 -22.52
CA LEU A 510 -24.03 27.28 -22.71
C LEU A 510 -24.54 28.08 -23.91
N GLU A 511 -24.81 27.43 -25.03
CA GLU A 511 -25.43 28.10 -26.17
C GLU A 511 -26.78 28.67 -25.73
N VAL A 512 -26.85 30.00 -25.65
CA VAL A 512 -27.91 30.83 -25.05
C VAL A 512 -29.22 30.82 -25.87
N LYS A 513 -29.53 29.73 -26.57
CA LYS A 513 -30.68 29.74 -27.49
C LYS A 513 -32.03 29.48 -26.83
N THR A 514 -32.13 29.09 -25.55
CA THR A 514 -33.46 28.95 -24.90
C THR A 514 -33.50 28.76 -23.36
N GLN A 515 -32.40 28.37 -22.69
CA GLN A 515 -32.45 28.01 -21.26
C GLN A 515 -31.91 29.14 -20.37
N GLN A 516 -32.70 29.55 -19.37
CA GLN A 516 -32.35 30.63 -18.44
C GLN A 516 -31.29 30.16 -17.42
N PRO A 517 -30.30 30.99 -17.04
CA PRO A 517 -29.30 30.65 -16.01
C PRO A 517 -29.89 30.13 -14.68
N ALA A 518 -31.10 30.57 -14.33
CA ALA A 518 -31.83 30.09 -13.15
C ALA A 518 -32.12 28.58 -13.20
N TYR A 519 -32.42 28.03 -14.38
CA TYR A 519 -32.68 26.60 -14.58
C TYR A 519 -31.44 25.77 -14.22
N PHE A 520 -30.26 26.15 -14.73
CA PHE A 520 -29.02 25.44 -14.43
C PHE A 520 -28.61 25.55 -12.96
N ARG A 521 -28.84 26.71 -12.32
CA ARG A 521 -28.64 26.86 -10.87
C ARG A 521 -29.52 25.89 -10.09
N GLN A 522 -30.80 25.78 -10.43
CA GLN A 522 -31.72 24.84 -9.80
C GLN A 522 -31.28 23.38 -10.01
N GLN A 523 -30.82 23.05 -11.22
CA GLN A 523 -30.32 21.72 -11.55
C GLN A 523 -29.08 21.35 -10.71
N ILE A 524 -28.12 22.28 -10.58
CA ILE A 524 -26.93 22.09 -9.75
C ILE A 524 -27.31 21.74 -8.31
N PHE A 525 -28.24 22.48 -7.69
CA PHE A 525 -28.67 22.19 -6.33
C PHE A 525 -29.44 20.87 -6.21
N ALA A 526 -30.29 20.54 -7.18
CA ALA A 526 -31.00 19.25 -7.21
C ALA A 526 -30.01 18.07 -7.29
N ASP A 527 -28.94 18.22 -8.06
CA ASP A 527 -27.88 17.22 -8.16
C ASP A 527 -27.09 17.07 -6.86
N LEU A 528 -26.76 18.18 -6.19
CA LEU A 528 -26.11 18.14 -4.88
C LEU A 528 -26.99 17.47 -3.83
N ASP A 529 -28.29 17.76 -3.80
CA ASP A 529 -29.25 17.13 -2.89
C ASP A 529 -29.35 15.62 -3.14
N ARG A 530 -29.31 15.22 -4.42
CA ARG A 530 -29.31 13.80 -4.78
C ARG A 530 -28.01 13.10 -4.37
N ALA A 531 -26.86 13.76 -4.58
CA ALA A 531 -25.57 13.25 -4.13
C ALA A 531 -25.53 13.09 -2.60
N GLU A 532 -25.99 14.08 -1.85
CA GLU A 532 -26.08 14.03 -0.38
C GLU A 532 -26.95 12.85 0.09
N SER A 533 -28.12 12.65 -0.51
CA SER A 533 -29.01 11.53 -0.18
C SER A 533 -28.32 10.18 -0.42
N LEU A 534 -27.63 10.01 -1.55
CA LEU A 534 -26.93 8.78 -1.89
C LEU A 534 -25.71 8.53 -0.99
N PHE A 535 -24.92 9.56 -0.66
CA PHE A 535 -23.82 9.40 0.30
C PHE A 535 -24.33 9.02 1.69
N THR A 536 -25.48 9.55 2.12
CA THR A 536 -26.13 9.15 3.38
C THR A 536 -26.50 7.66 3.38
N MET A 537 -26.98 7.14 2.25
CA MET A 537 -27.20 5.69 2.08
C MET A 537 -25.89 4.91 2.15
N GLY A 538 -24.82 5.41 1.53
CA GLY A 538 -23.47 4.83 1.61
C GLY A 538 -22.96 4.70 3.05
N VAL A 539 -23.13 5.76 3.86
CA VAL A 539 -22.82 5.72 5.30
C VAL A 539 -23.64 4.67 6.04
N THR A 540 -24.91 4.50 5.67
CA THR A 540 -25.83 3.57 6.36
C THR A 540 -25.49 2.10 6.10
N VAL A 541 -25.05 1.76 4.89
CA VAL A 541 -24.77 0.35 4.51
C VAL A 541 -23.34 -0.09 4.81
N SER A 542 -22.41 0.86 4.98
CA SER A 542 -20.99 0.55 5.22
C SER A 542 -20.71 0.35 6.70
N PRO A 543 -19.94 -0.70 7.09
CA PRO A 543 -19.48 -0.85 8.47
C PRO A 543 -18.57 0.30 8.94
N THR A 544 -17.87 0.98 8.01
CA THR A 544 -16.93 2.06 8.33
C THR A 544 -17.37 3.42 7.79
N GLY A 545 -18.03 3.45 6.61
CA GLY A 545 -18.55 4.65 5.96
C GLY A 545 -17.50 5.69 5.58
N ILE A 546 -16.20 5.37 5.66
CA ILE A 546 -15.10 6.37 5.61
C ILE A 546 -15.17 7.21 4.34
N ARG A 547 -15.35 6.56 3.17
CA ARG A 547 -15.40 7.24 1.88
C ARG A 547 -16.67 8.08 1.76
N SER A 548 -17.82 7.51 2.16
CA SER A 548 -19.11 8.20 2.10
C SER A 548 -19.17 9.42 3.02
N VAL A 549 -18.61 9.32 4.23
CA VAL A 549 -18.52 10.42 5.20
C VAL A 549 -17.70 11.58 4.64
N TYR A 550 -16.54 11.29 4.05
CA TYR A 550 -15.72 12.31 3.39
C TYR A 550 -16.50 13.03 2.29
N LEU A 551 -17.09 12.28 1.35
CA LEU A 551 -17.78 12.85 0.19
C LEU A 551 -19.08 13.59 0.58
N LEU A 552 -19.83 13.08 1.56
CA LEU A 552 -20.97 13.78 2.14
C LEU A 552 -20.54 15.13 2.72
N SER A 553 -19.39 15.15 3.41
CA SER A 553 -18.85 16.37 3.99
C SER A 553 -18.48 17.40 2.93
N THR A 554 -17.82 16.96 1.87
CA THR A 554 -17.50 17.78 0.70
C THR A 554 -18.74 18.36 0.05
N VAL A 555 -19.80 17.55 -0.19
CA VAL A 555 -21.04 18.03 -0.82
C VAL A 555 -21.73 19.11 0.01
N ARG A 556 -21.82 18.93 1.33
CA ARG A 556 -22.45 19.92 2.22
C ARG A 556 -21.71 21.24 2.24
N VAL A 557 -20.37 21.19 2.32
CA VAL A 557 -19.56 22.42 2.24
C VAL A 557 -19.74 23.08 0.88
N LEU A 558 -19.68 22.34 -0.24
CA LEU A 558 -19.92 22.89 -1.58
C LEU A 558 -21.28 23.59 -1.67
N ARG A 559 -22.33 23.00 -1.09
CA ARG A 559 -23.67 23.59 -1.09
C ARG A 559 -23.69 24.94 -0.37
N VAL A 560 -23.03 25.06 0.80
CA VAL A 560 -22.89 26.32 1.54
C VAL A 560 -22.13 27.38 0.72
N LEU A 561 -21.04 26.99 0.05
CA LEU A 561 -20.26 27.89 -0.80
C LEU A 561 -21.11 28.47 -1.94
N LEU A 562 -21.87 27.62 -2.63
CA LEU A 562 -22.69 28.03 -3.77
C LEU A 562 -23.92 28.85 -3.34
N GLN A 563 -24.49 28.60 -2.17
CA GLN A 563 -25.63 29.36 -1.64
C GLN A 563 -25.23 30.76 -1.18
N SER A 564 -24.07 30.89 -0.53
CA SER A 564 -23.60 32.17 0.02
C SER A 564 -23.14 33.16 -1.05
N ARG A 565 -22.76 32.69 -2.26
CA ARG A 565 -22.15 33.54 -3.30
C ARG A 565 -22.69 33.30 -4.73
N PRO A 566 -23.77 33.99 -5.13
CA PRO A 566 -24.34 33.88 -6.47
C PRO A 566 -23.36 34.20 -7.63
N ARG A 567 -22.35 35.04 -7.38
CA ARG A 567 -21.35 35.42 -8.38
C ARG A 567 -20.47 34.24 -8.85
N ILE A 568 -20.39 33.17 -8.06
CA ILE A 568 -19.66 31.94 -8.45
C ILE A 568 -20.22 31.33 -9.74
N PHE A 569 -21.51 31.51 -10.02
CA PHE A 569 -22.15 30.98 -11.22
C PHE A 569 -21.88 31.81 -12.49
N GLU A 570 -21.28 32.99 -12.37
CA GLU A 570 -21.27 34.00 -13.45
C GLU A 570 -19.92 34.11 -14.15
N THR A 571 -18.81 33.86 -13.46
CA THR A 571 -17.46 34.03 -14.02
C THR A 571 -16.47 33.02 -13.45
N SER A 572 -15.52 32.59 -14.28
CA SER A 572 -14.35 31.81 -13.86
C SER A 572 -13.39 32.56 -12.95
N ASP A 573 -13.43 33.90 -12.93
CA ASP A 573 -12.50 34.71 -12.12
C ASP A 573 -12.86 34.72 -10.63
N CYS A 574 -14.08 34.29 -10.29
CA CYS A 574 -14.54 34.19 -8.92
C CYS A 574 -14.26 32.76 -8.41
N PRO A 575 -13.27 32.53 -7.54
CA PRO A 575 -12.95 31.17 -7.09
C PRO A 575 -14.12 30.55 -6.35
N VAL A 576 -14.24 29.22 -6.39
CA VAL A 576 -15.24 28.49 -5.61
C VAL A 576 -14.77 28.41 -4.15
N ASP A 577 -14.95 29.50 -3.42
CA ASP A 577 -14.50 29.67 -2.03
C ASP A 577 -15.46 30.62 -1.28
N GLY A 578 -15.45 30.56 0.04
CA GLY A 578 -16.49 31.14 0.90
C GLY A 578 -15.97 31.65 2.24
N ASN A 579 -16.91 32.12 3.05
CA ASN A 579 -16.61 32.61 4.38
C ASN A 579 -16.10 31.45 5.27
N PRO A 580 -14.91 31.58 5.90
CA PRO A 580 -14.36 30.54 6.77
C PRO A 580 -15.28 30.14 7.94
N GLU A 581 -16.09 31.06 8.46
CA GLU A 581 -16.99 30.82 9.59
C GLU A 581 -18.19 29.95 9.18
N GLU A 582 -18.82 30.24 8.04
CA GLU A 582 -19.95 29.46 7.52
C GLU A 582 -19.53 28.00 7.26
N ILE A 583 -18.33 27.82 6.70
CA ILE A 583 -17.74 26.50 6.44
C ILE A 583 -17.47 25.77 7.76
N ARG A 584 -16.84 26.43 8.73
CA ARG A 584 -16.54 25.83 10.05
C ARG A 584 -17.81 25.42 10.79
N GLN A 585 -18.88 26.21 10.69
CA GLN A 585 -20.17 25.86 11.30
C GLN A 585 -20.77 24.60 10.66
N GLU A 586 -20.73 24.48 9.34
CA GLU A 586 -21.25 23.30 8.66
C GLU A 586 -20.44 22.05 8.98
N VAL A 587 -19.11 22.15 8.94
CA VAL A 587 -18.19 21.08 9.38
C VAL A 587 -18.48 20.65 10.82
N ALA A 588 -18.67 21.60 11.73
CA ALA A 588 -18.98 21.30 13.13
C ALA A 588 -20.32 20.56 13.29
N LYS A 589 -21.36 20.93 12.52
CA LYS A 589 -22.65 20.20 12.54
C LYS A 589 -22.45 18.75 12.11
N MET A 590 -21.70 18.51 11.05
CA MET A 590 -21.43 17.16 10.55
C MET A 590 -20.67 16.32 11.57
N HIS A 591 -19.61 16.87 12.17
CA HIS A 591 -18.86 16.16 13.19
C HIS A 591 -19.69 15.86 14.45
N ARG A 592 -20.66 16.71 14.82
CA ARG A 592 -21.63 16.36 15.87
C ARG A 592 -22.56 15.24 15.43
N GLN A 593 -23.05 15.26 14.19
CA GLN A 593 -23.90 14.20 13.64
C GLN A 593 -23.22 12.83 13.66
N PHE A 594 -21.91 12.77 13.36
CA PHE A 594 -21.12 11.53 13.42
C PHE A 594 -20.60 11.19 14.83
N GLY A 595 -20.88 12.02 15.83
CA GLY A 595 -20.41 11.81 17.21
C GLY A 595 -18.90 12.03 17.39
N TYR A 596 -18.23 12.70 16.45
CA TYR A 596 -16.81 13.05 16.55
C TYR A 596 -16.59 14.25 17.46
N LEU A 597 -17.48 15.24 17.38
CA LEU A 597 -17.56 16.36 18.34
C LEU A 597 -18.61 16.03 19.38
N ARG A 598 -18.19 15.87 20.64
CA ARG A 598 -19.06 15.57 21.77
C ARG A 598 -18.90 16.60 22.88
N GLU A 599 -20.00 16.95 23.53
CA GLU A 599 -20.04 17.95 24.61
C GLU A 599 -19.49 17.40 25.94
N ASP A 600 -19.45 16.08 26.10
CA ASP A 600 -18.95 15.41 27.31
C ASP A 600 -17.42 15.29 27.37
N LEU A 601 -16.71 15.58 26.27
CA LEU A 601 -15.26 15.68 26.25
C LEU A 601 -14.84 17.06 26.77
N SER A 602 -14.26 17.12 27.96
CA SER A 602 -13.88 18.38 28.61
C SER A 602 -12.67 19.04 27.93
N GLY A 603 -12.88 20.23 27.36
CA GLY A 603 -11.84 21.14 26.88
C GLY A 603 -11.47 20.99 25.41
N GLN A 604 -11.29 22.12 24.72
CA GLN A 604 -11.02 22.19 23.28
C GLN A 604 -9.77 21.41 22.85
N ALA A 605 -8.72 21.39 23.66
CA ALA A 605 -7.49 20.63 23.39
C ALA A 605 -7.73 19.11 23.39
N THR A 606 -8.56 18.61 24.30
CA THR A 606 -8.96 17.19 24.39
C THR A 606 -9.79 16.80 23.17
N THR A 607 -10.73 17.65 22.78
CA THR A 607 -11.58 17.44 21.59
C THR A 607 -10.76 17.44 20.30
N SER A 608 -9.82 18.37 20.13
CA SER A 608 -8.93 18.39 18.96
C SER A 608 -8.08 17.13 18.88
N ARG A 609 -7.43 16.71 19.98
CA ARG A 609 -6.63 15.49 20.00
C ARG A 609 -7.44 14.23 19.67
N TRP A 610 -8.65 14.14 20.21
CA TRP A 610 -9.57 13.05 19.90
C TRP A 610 -9.92 12.97 18.41
N LEU A 611 -10.21 14.12 17.78
CA LEU A 611 -10.45 14.19 16.33
C LEU A 611 -9.23 13.76 15.51
N GLU A 612 -8.03 14.20 15.91
CA GLU A 612 -6.77 13.80 15.28
C GLU A 612 -6.57 12.28 15.31
N GLU A 613 -6.90 11.62 16.43
CA GLU A 613 -6.86 10.17 16.57
C GLU A 613 -7.89 9.47 15.67
N ILE A 614 -9.13 9.96 15.61
CA ILE A 614 -10.17 9.43 14.71
C ILE A 614 -9.71 9.50 13.25
N PHE A 615 -9.25 10.67 12.80
CA PHE A 615 -8.83 10.86 11.41
C PHE A 615 -7.61 10.02 11.04
N SER A 616 -6.66 9.89 11.96
CA SER A 616 -5.50 9.02 11.76
C SER A 616 -5.92 7.55 11.64
N ASN A 617 -6.82 7.08 12.51
CA ASN A 617 -7.34 5.71 12.46
C ASN A 617 -8.16 5.43 11.19
N HIS A 618 -9.00 6.38 10.76
CA HIS A 618 -9.76 6.25 9.51
C HIS A 618 -8.85 6.20 8.29
N MET A 619 -7.83 7.07 8.24
CA MET A 619 -6.85 7.07 7.16
C MET A 619 -6.12 5.73 7.09
N VAL A 620 -5.56 5.25 8.20
CA VAL A 620 -4.84 3.97 8.24
C VAL A 620 -5.77 2.82 7.86
N SER A 621 -6.98 2.78 8.42
CA SER A 621 -7.96 1.73 8.12
C SER A 621 -8.35 1.70 6.65
N HIS A 622 -8.54 2.86 6.02
CA HIS A 622 -8.93 2.93 4.61
C HIS A 622 -7.75 2.68 3.66
N ASP A 623 -6.56 3.24 3.93
CA ASP A 623 -5.34 2.96 3.13
C ASP A 623 -4.98 1.47 3.22
N ASP A 624 -5.15 0.85 4.39
CA ASP A 624 -4.97 -0.58 4.54
C ASP A 624 -5.96 -1.37 3.66
N SER A 625 -7.17 -0.89 3.39
CA SER A 625 -8.11 -1.59 2.50
C SER A 625 -7.77 -1.48 1.00
N ILE A 626 -6.82 -0.61 0.61
CA ILE A 626 -6.51 -0.29 -0.78
C ILE A 626 -5.14 -0.86 -1.16
N ALA A 627 -5.11 -1.76 -2.15
CA ALA A 627 -3.88 -2.24 -2.79
C ALA A 627 -3.53 -1.45 -4.07
N LEU A 628 -4.51 -0.80 -4.71
CA LEU A 628 -4.33 -0.14 -6.00
C LEU A 628 -3.48 1.13 -5.90
N GLN A 629 -2.27 1.10 -6.44
CA GLN A 629 -1.35 2.25 -6.35
C GLN A 629 -1.84 3.48 -7.11
N ALA A 630 -2.69 3.32 -8.13
CA ALA A 630 -3.27 4.43 -8.88
C ALA A 630 -4.45 5.14 -8.17
N TYR A 631 -4.95 4.60 -7.06
CA TYR A 631 -6.00 5.23 -6.24
C TYR A 631 -5.47 5.77 -4.90
N ARG A 632 -4.44 5.13 -4.33
CA ARG A 632 -3.85 5.56 -3.05
C ARG A 632 -3.46 7.05 -2.98
N PRO A 633 -2.85 7.68 -4.01
CA PRO A 633 -2.54 9.11 -3.99
C PRO A 633 -3.77 9.97 -3.66
N THR A 634 -4.93 9.59 -4.19
CA THR A 634 -6.19 10.30 -3.95
C THR A 634 -6.67 10.15 -2.53
N THR A 635 -6.49 8.99 -1.90
CA THR A 635 -6.81 8.81 -0.48
C THR A 635 -5.98 9.74 0.40
N TYR A 636 -4.70 9.93 0.09
CA TYR A 636 -3.82 10.86 0.82
C TYR A 636 -4.22 12.32 0.58
N PHE A 637 -4.60 12.68 -0.64
CA PHE A 637 -5.20 13.98 -0.93
C PHE A 637 -6.50 14.22 -0.15
N CYS A 638 -7.45 13.29 -0.17
CA CYS A 638 -8.70 13.39 0.57
C CYS A 638 -8.47 13.46 2.09
N ALA A 639 -7.45 12.75 2.60
CA ALA A 639 -7.01 12.90 3.98
C ALA A 639 -6.49 14.33 4.23
N ALA A 640 -5.64 14.88 3.36
CA ALA A 640 -5.17 16.26 3.49
C ALA A 640 -6.33 17.28 3.49
N VAL A 641 -7.33 17.10 2.63
CA VAL A 641 -8.59 17.87 2.65
C VAL A 641 -9.30 17.73 3.99
N THR A 642 -9.38 16.53 4.54
CA THR A 642 -10.02 16.30 5.84
C THR A 642 -9.30 17.05 6.97
N TRP A 643 -7.96 17.08 6.93
CA TRP A 643 -7.12 17.78 7.91
C TRP A 643 -7.11 19.31 7.74
N TRP A 644 -7.33 19.82 6.53
CA TRP A 644 -7.25 21.26 6.23
C TRP A 644 -8.61 21.95 6.08
N ASP A 645 -9.53 21.37 5.32
CA ASP A 645 -10.83 21.95 4.99
C ASP A 645 -11.92 21.51 5.96
N LEU A 646 -11.87 20.24 6.39
CA LEU A 646 -12.92 19.63 7.23
C LEU A 646 -12.53 19.54 8.71
N PHE A 647 -11.38 20.08 9.10
CA PHE A 647 -11.02 20.15 10.52
C PHE A 647 -11.68 21.40 11.15
N PRO A 648 -12.35 21.31 12.32
CA PRO A 648 -13.14 22.43 12.85
C PRO A 648 -12.33 23.71 13.13
N VAL A 649 -11.04 23.55 13.46
CA VAL A 649 -10.10 24.64 13.73
C VAL A 649 -8.76 24.32 13.08
N ARG A 650 -8.26 25.19 12.21
CA ARG A 650 -6.94 25.01 11.59
C ARG A 650 -5.84 25.29 12.61
N THR A 651 -4.96 24.31 12.80
CA THR A 651 -3.78 24.42 13.67
C THR A 651 -2.51 24.25 12.85
N VAL A 652 -1.38 24.74 13.37
CA VAL A 652 -0.06 24.53 12.74
C VAL A 652 0.23 23.03 12.56
N ARG A 653 -0.14 22.19 13.54
CA ARG A 653 0.00 20.73 13.43
C ARG A 653 -0.86 20.15 12.31
N GLY A 654 -2.12 20.56 12.21
CA GLY A 654 -3.02 20.13 11.13
C GLY A 654 -2.51 20.55 9.75
N ALA A 655 -1.98 21.77 9.64
CA ALA A 655 -1.35 22.28 8.42
C ALA A 655 -0.11 21.46 8.02
N ALA A 656 0.78 21.20 8.99
CA ALA A 656 1.96 20.37 8.78
C ALA A 656 1.58 18.96 8.33
N LYS A 657 0.54 18.37 8.95
CA LYS A 657 0.05 17.05 8.56
C LYS A 657 -0.55 17.04 7.16
N ALA A 658 -1.33 18.05 6.80
CA ALA A 658 -1.89 18.19 5.45
C ALA A 658 -0.78 18.32 4.39
N VAL A 659 0.26 19.12 4.65
CA VAL A 659 1.43 19.25 3.76
C VAL A 659 2.15 17.91 3.60
N GLU A 660 2.43 17.20 4.69
CA GLU A 660 3.05 15.87 4.67
C GLU A 660 2.25 14.89 3.79
N LEU A 661 0.92 14.89 3.94
CA LEU A 661 0.03 14.03 3.16
C LEU A 661 0.03 14.39 1.66
N LEU A 662 0.08 15.67 1.32
CA LEU A 662 0.17 16.12 -0.07
C LEU A 662 1.53 15.76 -0.71
N GLU A 663 2.62 15.87 0.06
CA GLU A 663 3.96 15.46 -0.40
C GLU A 663 4.01 13.95 -0.63
N GLN A 664 3.41 13.14 0.26
CA GLN A 664 3.27 11.70 0.09
C GLN A 664 2.40 11.34 -1.12
N ALA A 665 1.27 12.03 -1.31
CA ALA A 665 0.40 11.83 -2.48
C ALA A 665 1.14 12.10 -3.80
N ALA A 666 1.93 13.18 -3.86
CA ALA A 666 2.74 13.51 -5.03
C ALA A 666 3.82 12.43 -5.31
N ALA A 667 4.52 11.97 -4.27
CA ALA A 667 5.53 10.93 -4.40
C ALA A 667 4.93 9.59 -4.89
N MET A 668 3.76 9.21 -4.36
CA MET A 668 3.04 8.02 -4.83
C MET A 668 2.59 8.17 -6.28
N ALA A 669 2.04 9.32 -6.66
CA ALA A 669 1.63 9.58 -8.05
C ALA A 669 2.82 9.52 -9.03
N ALA A 670 4.00 9.98 -8.62
CA ALA A 670 5.21 9.87 -9.43
C ALA A 670 5.61 8.41 -9.69
N SER A 671 5.45 7.52 -8.70
CA SER A 671 5.81 6.10 -8.84
C SER A 671 4.95 5.33 -9.85
N VAL A 672 3.71 5.78 -10.11
CA VAL A 672 2.81 5.15 -11.09
C VAL A 672 2.86 5.80 -12.47
N ALA A 673 3.50 6.96 -12.60
CA ALA A 673 3.63 7.67 -13.87
C ALA A 673 4.35 6.84 -14.94
N GLU A 674 5.32 6.00 -14.53
CA GLU A 674 6.10 5.12 -15.41
C GLU A 674 5.24 4.07 -16.14
N GLN A 675 4.04 3.77 -15.63
CA GLN A 675 3.15 2.75 -16.18
C GLN A 675 2.11 3.32 -17.18
N TYR A 676 2.17 4.63 -17.45
CA TYR A 676 1.22 5.36 -18.30
C TYR A 676 -0.25 5.16 -17.88
N VAL A 677 -0.49 5.03 -16.58
CA VAL A 677 -1.83 4.97 -15.98
C VAL A 677 -2.18 6.30 -15.30
N CYS A 678 -3.45 6.67 -15.35
CA CYS A 678 -3.97 7.84 -14.67
C CYS A 678 -4.20 7.57 -13.18
N ILE A 679 -4.42 8.63 -12.43
CA ILE A 679 -4.88 8.61 -11.04
C ILE A 679 -6.40 8.77 -11.02
N TYR A 680 -7.12 7.95 -10.25
CA TYR A 680 -8.53 8.20 -9.95
C TYR A 680 -8.60 9.34 -8.94
N ALA A 681 -8.76 10.58 -9.40
CA ALA A 681 -8.56 11.80 -8.62
C ALA A 681 -9.88 12.44 -8.16
N PHE A 682 -9.88 13.00 -6.94
CA PHE A 682 -10.96 13.84 -6.38
C PHE A 682 -10.56 15.32 -6.24
N THR A 683 -9.49 15.74 -6.92
CA THR A 683 -8.89 17.08 -6.86
C THR A 683 -9.79 18.19 -7.40
N ARG A 684 -10.86 17.82 -8.10
CA ARG A 684 -11.92 18.71 -8.58
C ARG A 684 -13.27 18.39 -7.94
N THR A 685 -13.27 17.83 -6.73
CA THR A 685 -14.46 17.39 -5.95
C THR A 685 -15.22 16.20 -6.53
N TYR A 686 -15.15 15.93 -7.83
CA TYR A 686 -15.68 14.71 -8.45
C TYR A 686 -14.56 13.74 -8.87
N GLY A 687 -14.89 12.45 -8.91
CA GLY A 687 -13.94 11.39 -9.29
C GLY A 687 -13.68 11.37 -10.81
N GLU A 688 -12.45 11.66 -11.24
CA GLU A 688 -12.02 11.67 -12.65
C GLU A 688 -10.70 10.90 -12.88
N MET A 689 -10.42 10.52 -14.12
CA MET A 689 -9.13 9.96 -14.52
C MET A 689 -8.15 11.09 -14.87
N MET A 690 -7.26 11.42 -13.94
CA MET A 690 -6.29 12.51 -14.08
C MET A 690 -4.89 11.97 -14.40
N PRO A 691 -4.17 12.52 -15.40
CA PRO A 691 -2.76 12.18 -15.61
C PRO A 691 -1.91 12.45 -14.35
N ALA A 692 -0.95 11.56 -14.07
CA ALA A 692 -0.12 11.67 -12.86
C ALA A 692 0.61 13.03 -12.74
N VAL A 693 1.08 13.58 -13.87
CA VAL A 693 1.76 14.89 -13.91
C VAL A 693 0.83 16.01 -13.44
N GLU A 694 -0.40 16.05 -13.97
CA GLU A 694 -1.40 17.05 -13.57
C GLU A 694 -1.78 16.92 -12.09
N PHE A 695 -1.89 15.67 -11.60
CA PHE A 695 -2.15 15.40 -10.19
C PHE A 695 -1.02 15.93 -9.28
N ILE A 696 0.24 15.69 -9.64
CA ILE A 696 1.42 16.18 -8.89
C ILE A 696 1.46 17.71 -8.88
N GLU A 697 1.20 18.35 -10.02
CA GLU A 697 1.12 19.82 -10.08
C GLU A 697 0.04 20.37 -9.14
N HIS A 698 -1.11 19.70 -9.06
CA HIS A 698 -2.16 20.07 -8.12
C HIS A 698 -1.72 19.92 -6.66
N MET A 699 -1.02 18.85 -6.29
CA MET A 699 -0.46 18.70 -4.93
C MET A 699 0.48 19.86 -4.59
N HIS A 700 1.37 20.23 -5.52
CA HIS A 700 2.28 21.35 -5.32
C HIS A 700 1.55 22.70 -5.18
N ARG A 701 0.46 22.92 -5.92
CA ARG A 701 -0.40 24.10 -5.72
C ARG A 701 -1.01 24.12 -4.32
N GLY A 702 -1.52 22.98 -3.84
CA GLY A 702 -2.07 22.84 -2.49
C GLY A 702 -1.04 23.12 -1.39
N ILE A 703 0.17 22.58 -1.53
CA ILE A 703 1.27 22.82 -0.58
C ILE A 703 1.62 24.31 -0.51
N ARG A 704 1.72 24.99 -1.66
CA ARG A 704 1.99 26.44 -1.70
C ARG A 704 0.89 27.23 -1.00
N MET A 705 -0.37 26.94 -1.30
CA MET A 705 -1.53 27.58 -0.67
C MET A 705 -1.51 27.43 0.86
N ILE A 706 -1.26 26.23 1.38
CA ILE A 706 -1.20 26.00 2.84
C ILE A 706 -0.04 26.77 3.46
N ARG A 707 1.15 26.76 2.85
CA ARG A 707 2.33 27.48 3.36
C ARG A 707 2.16 29.00 3.34
N GLU A 708 1.42 29.54 2.37
CA GLU A 708 1.06 30.97 2.33
C GLU A 708 0.13 31.36 3.48
N GLN A 709 -0.82 30.49 3.86
CA GLN A 709 -1.77 30.75 4.95
C GLN A 709 -1.19 30.49 6.35
N ALA A 710 -0.41 29.40 6.51
CA ALA A 710 0.09 28.94 7.81
C ALA A 710 1.51 29.44 8.14
N GLY A 711 2.24 29.95 7.13
CA GLY A 711 3.65 30.36 7.20
C GLY A 711 4.61 29.27 6.70
N GLN A 712 5.75 29.66 6.16
CA GLN A 712 6.68 28.73 5.50
C GLN A 712 7.42 27.78 6.45
N LYS A 713 7.63 28.18 7.71
CA LYS A 713 8.41 27.44 8.71
C LYS A 713 7.50 26.81 9.77
N LEU A 714 6.67 25.86 9.36
CA LEU A 714 5.71 25.19 10.26
C LEU A 714 6.39 24.43 11.40
N SER A 715 7.61 23.93 11.19
CA SER A 715 8.39 23.19 12.19
C SER A 715 8.94 24.05 13.33
N GLU A 716 8.96 25.38 13.18
CA GLU A 716 9.48 26.32 14.19
C GLU A 716 8.37 26.88 15.10
N LYS A 717 7.10 26.54 14.83
CA LYS A 717 5.92 27.06 15.55
C LYS A 717 5.33 26.01 16.51
N ASP A 718 4.58 26.47 17.50
CA ASP A 718 3.82 25.56 18.38
C ASP A 718 2.71 24.87 17.57
N GLY A 719 2.68 23.53 17.59
CA GLY A 719 1.69 22.76 16.86
C GLY A 719 0.24 23.00 17.32
N ALA A 720 0.02 23.49 18.56
CA ALA A 720 -1.31 23.85 19.06
C ALA A 720 -1.76 25.26 18.64
N GLU A 721 -0.87 26.06 18.05
CA GLU A 721 -1.18 27.40 17.56
C GLU A 721 -2.31 27.34 16.51
N VAL A 722 -3.36 28.12 16.73
CA VAL A 722 -4.49 28.27 15.81
C VAL A 722 -4.10 29.22 14.69
N ILE A 723 -4.27 28.79 13.45
CA ILE A 723 -4.02 29.61 12.27
C ILE A 723 -5.22 30.55 12.08
N ALA A 724 -5.01 31.84 12.30
CA ALA A 724 -6.01 32.85 11.98
C ALA A 724 -6.21 32.92 10.46
N SER A 725 -7.46 33.11 10.02
CA SER A 725 -7.73 33.33 8.59
C SER A 725 -7.10 34.65 8.15
N ALA A 726 -6.23 34.61 7.14
CA ALA A 726 -5.63 35.83 6.58
C ALA A 726 -6.66 36.71 5.84
N ASP A 727 -7.76 36.11 5.39
CA ASP A 727 -8.86 36.77 4.69
C ASP A 727 -10.19 36.46 5.40
N ALA A 728 -10.99 37.49 5.67
CA ALA A 728 -12.35 37.33 6.23
C ALA A 728 -13.34 36.77 5.20
N VAL A 729 -12.98 36.82 3.91
CA VAL A 729 -13.83 36.51 2.76
C VAL A 729 -13.44 35.18 2.12
N ARG A 730 -12.21 34.70 2.23
CA ARG A 730 -11.75 33.46 1.57
C ARG A 730 -11.19 32.47 2.57
N SER A 731 -11.58 31.20 2.42
CA SER A 731 -11.13 30.11 3.28
C SER A 731 -9.92 29.39 2.71
N SER A 732 -9.55 29.55 1.43
CA SER A 732 -8.44 28.83 0.79
C SER A 732 -8.57 27.31 0.96
N LEU A 733 -9.55 26.75 0.27
CA LEU A 733 -9.92 25.33 0.38
C LEU A 733 -9.11 24.47 -0.59
N LEU A 734 -8.62 23.31 -0.14
CA LEU A 734 -7.95 22.33 -1.00
C LEU A 734 -8.95 21.70 -1.98
N MET A 735 -10.13 21.32 -1.50
CA MET A 735 -11.10 20.56 -2.30
C MET A 735 -11.60 21.32 -3.54
N THR A 736 -11.60 22.66 -3.53
CA THR A 736 -12.05 23.50 -4.64
C THR A 736 -10.92 24.31 -5.29
N LEU A 737 -9.66 24.03 -4.96
CA LEU A 737 -8.49 24.81 -5.41
C LEU A 737 -8.35 24.96 -6.94
N ASN A 738 -8.96 24.08 -7.72
CA ASN A 738 -8.93 24.12 -9.19
C ASN A 738 -10.09 24.91 -9.84
N TYR A 739 -10.96 25.56 -9.06
CA TYR A 739 -12.17 26.21 -9.56
C TYR A 739 -12.21 27.73 -9.44
#